data_AF-A0AAW9JNL2-F1
#
_entry.id   AF-A0AAW9JNL2-F1
#
_cell.length_a   1.000
_cell.length_b   1.000
_cell.length_c   1.000
_cell.angle_alpha   90.00
_cell.angle_beta   90.00
_cell.angle_gamma   90.00
#
_symmetry.space_group_name_H-M   'P 1'
#
loop_
_entity.id
_entity.type
_entity.pdbx_description
1 polymer ?
#
loop_
_entity_poly.entity_id
_entity_poly.type
_entity_poly.pdbx_seq_one_letter_code
_entity_poly.pdbx_strand_id
1 'polypeptide(L)'
;MKMKKWMTLGVCVTTLSMLTGIYPTFQSVHADDTQSTSTTNTLNETSTTTSTTSVTKSEETISITPNTANTTSEVAVQAAVQSVKPIEGTIKNVNQENGTYDVVVKVNENVQSGIKQVLVPIWSDAQQKDIKWYEAKLQDDGTWIVHMNFSEHQYHRATFHTHVYVYSNDNKHNIGTVLNDTTIESRETKLSAKIQNVNTSKGSYDVVIYGSSSSGIHHVKVPIWSSKDQSDIKWYDAVKQPDGSYLVHMNIANHKYHHGVYHTHVYMYNNDHSGRAIVVNDTNLPETNNTKLDARITNVNISNGSYDVIIKGQIDSGVREILVPIWSDENQKDIKWYKASKQSDGSYVVHMNIANHKYNRGTYTTHVYMYGNNGKQHGMVVGNTALPDVNTKLDAEIKHVNKDKGSYDVVIKGQIDSGVREILVPIWSDKNQKDIKWYKASKQADGSYIVHMNIANHKYNRGTYTTHVYMYGNNGKQHGMVVGNTILPDVHSKLEAEIKNVNQAEGSYDVVINGQIDSGIKEILVPIWSAKDQNDIKWYKAEKQVDGSYVVHMNIANHKYNRGTYTTHVYMYSNNGKQHGIVVGNVEIKNIPNTLSGKIINVNQTNSSYDVVIDAFSNSGIREILIPIWSRNDQSDIKWYKAEEGADGKWHVHMQAANHNFNSGAFYTHVYMYMNNGKFEFLNLGQTVLSDISKSSGNSARIVNVDFDNGNYDVLVKVDNKLNVSKILVPTWSSIDQSDIVWHEAKNIGNGYYKAHISVMDHQLLSGIYKSDVYIYQFGVKNPIGLPAGSINLSKPYKIIDISEHQKPDLINYDELAKHIRGVIVRIQYGQNYVDMHYKKHITELKKRNIPVAVYAWVRGQDYNQMVNEAKLFYNRAKEFNPSFWWLDVEEPGLMTQANNNVRSGVELYRSTLSNLGAKKIGLYIGNDKYKLYNVDTSKFQGIWIPTYGLDNGLYQGYNPTSTNVYDLHQYTSNGKINGYGYNLDISRLVNKNFDYFF
;
A
#
# COMPACT_ATOMS: atom_id res chain seq x y z
N MET A 1 -43.58 -38.77 16.23
CA MET A 1 -43.58 -40.21 15.85
C MET A 1 -42.27 -40.48 15.08
N LYS A 2 -41.48 -41.50 15.49
CA LYS A 2 -40.29 -42.11 14.84
C LYS A 2 -39.30 -41.28 13.96
N MET A 3 -38.18 -40.88 14.59
CA MET A 3 -36.73 -41.13 14.26
C MET A 3 -36.07 -40.96 12.86
N LYS A 4 -34.75 -40.65 12.94
CA LYS A 4 -33.63 -40.65 11.96
C LYS A 4 -33.37 -39.28 11.27
N LYS A 5 -32.12 -38.84 11.02
CA LYS A 5 -30.77 -39.48 11.07
C LYS A 5 -29.66 -38.44 11.37
N TRP A 6 -28.41 -38.87 11.55
CA TRP A 6 -27.23 -38.07 11.97
C TRP A 6 -26.42 -37.39 10.84
N MET A 7 -25.73 -36.30 11.24
CA MET A 7 -24.41 -35.75 10.82
C MET A 7 -23.96 -35.67 9.34
N THR A 8 -23.47 -34.49 8.95
CA THR A 8 -22.23 -34.34 8.15
C THR A 8 -21.53 -32.99 8.45
N LEU A 9 -20.25 -32.87 8.07
CA LEU A 9 -19.30 -31.83 8.50
C LEU A 9 -19.64 -30.40 8.01
N GLY A 10 -19.20 -29.41 8.78
CA GLY A 10 -19.05 -28.02 8.31
C GLY A 10 -17.65 -27.74 7.79
N VAL A 11 -17.56 -26.99 6.68
CA VAL A 11 -16.33 -26.35 6.18
C VAL A 11 -16.64 -24.87 5.98
N CYS A 12 -15.81 -24.00 6.55
CA CYS A 12 -15.98 -22.56 6.44
C CYS A 12 -15.29 -22.07 5.15
N VAL A 13 -16.02 -21.29 4.34
CA VAL A 13 -15.48 -20.60 3.17
C VAL A 13 -15.76 -19.12 3.32
N THR A 14 -14.70 -18.30 3.38
CA THR A 14 -14.79 -16.85 3.25
C THR A 14 -14.12 -16.43 1.95
N THR A 15 -14.91 -15.86 1.05
CA THR A 15 -14.44 -15.16 -0.14
C THR A 15 -14.29 -13.68 0.18
N LEU A 16 -13.24 -13.05 -0.36
CA LEU A 16 -13.14 -11.59 -0.41
C LEU A 16 -12.53 -11.18 -1.76
N SER A 17 -13.31 -10.49 -2.58
CA SER A 17 -12.89 -9.96 -3.88
C SER A 17 -13.28 -8.49 -3.99
N MET A 18 -12.26 -7.64 -4.07
CA MET A 18 -12.13 -6.40 -4.86
C MET A 18 -13.38 -5.51 -5.10
N LEU A 19 -13.22 -4.20 -4.86
CA LEU A 19 -13.56 -3.21 -5.89
C LEU A 19 -12.61 -1.99 -5.81
N THR A 20 -12.60 -1.19 -6.88
CA THR A 20 -11.57 -0.18 -7.21
C THR A 20 -12.16 1.20 -7.53
N GLY A 21 -11.38 2.27 -7.30
CA GLY A 21 -11.50 3.60 -7.94
C GLY A 21 -12.55 4.58 -7.38
N ILE A 22 -12.49 5.91 -7.60
CA ILE A 22 -11.51 6.80 -8.30
C ILE A 22 -11.64 8.24 -7.70
N TYR A 23 -10.59 9.08 -7.82
CA TYR A 23 -10.46 10.49 -7.39
C TYR A 23 -11.23 11.53 -8.28
N PRO A 24 -11.34 12.84 -7.92
CA PRO A 24 -10.28 13.88 -8.12
C PRO A 24 -9.91 14.62 -6.80
N THR A 25 -8.64 14.90 -6.44
CA THR A 25 -7.74 16.00 -6.90
C THR A 25 -8.35 17.41 -6.74
N PHE A 26 -7.67 18.46 -6.24
CA PHE A 26 -6.24 18.81 -6.06
C PHE A 26 -6.04 19.52 -4.67
N GLN A 27 -4.88 20.04 -4.21
CA GLN A 27 -3.56 20.32 -4.80
C GLN A 27 -2.38 20.25 -3.78
N SER A 28 -1.17 20.40 -4.32
CA SER A 28 0.21 20.56 -3.79
C SER A 28 0.46 21.77 -2.84
N VAL A 29 1.60 21.94 -2.13
CA VAL A 29 3.02 21.79 -2.54
C VAL A 29 3.97 21.39 -1.38
N HIS A 30 4.99 20.57 -1.73
CA HIS A 30 6.35 20.33 -1.20
C HIS A 30 6.97 21.28 -0.14
N ALA A 31 8.03 20.90 0.62
CA ALA A 31 8.67 19.60 0.95
C ALA A 31 9.75 19.79 2.05
N ASP A 32 10.21 18.68 2.64
CA ASP A 32 11.59 18.32 3.12
C ASP A 32 12.61 19.44 3.47
N ASP A 33 13.48 19.37 4.48
CA ASP A 33 14.25 18.18 4.90
C ASP A 33 15.12 18.40 6.19
N THR A 34 15.62 17.29 6.75
CA THR A 34 16.84 17.04 7.57
C THR A 34 17.35 17.90 8.78
N GLN A 35 17.43 17.18 9.92
CA GLN A 35 18.59 16.92 10.83
C GLN A 35 19.51 18.01 11.47
N SER A 36 19.50 17.94 12.82
CA SER A 36 20.62 17.84 13.80
C SER A 36 21.63 18.98 14.11
N THR A 37 21.75 19.18 15.43
CA THR A 37 22.97 19.48 16.23
C THR A 37 23.62 20.87 16.25
N SER A 38 23.35 21.56 17.37
CA SER A 38 24.30 22.24 18.28
C SER A 38 25.06 23.53 17.91
N THR A 39 24.91 24.49 18.84
CA THR A 39 25.85 25.49 19.39
C THR A 39 26.06 26.89 18.76
N THR A 40 26.04 27.86 19.69
CA THR A 40 26.73 29.17 19.74
C THR A 40 26.26 30.38 18.88
N ASN A 41 25.54 31.26 19.59
CA ASN A 41 25.92 32.66 19.87
C ASN A 41 25.96 33.76 18.79
N THR A 42 25.05 34.74 18.98
CA THR A 42 25.24 36.21 18.85
C THR A 42 25.46 36.83 17.44
N LEU A 43 25.07 38.08 17.15
CA LEU A 43 24.72 39.28 17.95
C LEU A 43 23.72 40.18 17.17
N ASN A 44 23.00 41.05 17.88
CA ASN A 44 22.56 42.46 17.60
C ASN A 44 22.29 42.98 16.15
N GLU A 45 21.47 44.01 15.91
CA GLU A 45 20.98 45.14 16.72
C GLU A 45 19.58 45.58 16.17
N THR A 46 18.72 46.40 16.77
CA THR A 46 18.96 47.75 17.33
C THR A 46 17.72 48.26 18.09
N SER A 47 17.92 49.20 19.04
CA SER A 47 16.91 50.15 19.56
C SER A 47 15.77 49.56 20.45
N THR A 48 15.28 50.19 21.53
CA THR A 48 15.33 51.60 21.95
C THR A 48 15.08 51.75 23.48
N THR A 49 15.50 52.87 24.06
CA THR A 49 14.98 53.50 25.32
C THR A 49 15.13 52.82 26.69
N THR A 50 16.11 53.33 27.45
CA THR A 50 15.92 53.99 28.77
C THR A 50 14.56 54.72 28.93
N SER A 51 13.95 54.90 30.11
CA SER A 51 14.35 54.69 31.51
C SER A 51 13.17 54.94 32.48
N THR A 52 13.44 54.82 33.79
CA THR A 52 12.86 55.61 34.92
C THR A 52 11.44 55.32 35.45
N THR A 53 11.41 54.97 36.74
CA THR A 53 10.49 55.40 37.83
C THR A 53 9.10 55.98 37.52
N SER A 54 8.09 55.50 38.27
CA SER A 54 6.97 56.32 38.81
C SER A 54 6.02 55.46 39.67
N VAL A 55 5.16 55.92 40.58
CA VAL A 55 4.89 57.17 41.37
C VAL A 55 3.79 56.72 42.39
N THR A 56 3.76 57.13 43.67
CA THR A 56 2.81 58.15 44.21
C THR A 56 3.13 58.61 45.64
N LYS A 57 3.11 59.93 45.83
CA LYS A 57 2.50 60.76 46.92
C LYS A 57 2.77 60.43 48.42
N SER A 58 2.89 61.43 49.30
CA SER A 58 2.79 62.90 49.15
C SER A 58 3.40 63.66 50.34
N GLU A 59 3.65 64.96 50.11
CA GLU A 59 3.73 66.08 51.09
C GLU A 59 4.86 66.04 52.15
N GLU A 60 5.87 66.94 52.05
CA GLU A 60 5.97 68.27 52.72
C GLU A 60 6.71 68.18 54.09
N THR A 61 7.55 69.10 54.57
CA THR A 61 8.18 70.33 54.02
C THR A 61 9.44 70.70 54.88
N ILE A 62 10.36 71.51 54.31
CA ILE A 62 11.09 72.60 55.01
C ILE A 62 12.11 72.26 56.15
N SER A 63 13.39 72.10 55.75
CA SER A 63 14.48 73.10 55.99
C SER A 63 15.51 73.02 57.15
N ILE A 64 16.70 73.59 56.81
CA ILE A 64 17.84 74.19 57.57
C ILE A 64 18.76 73.38 58.52
N THR A 65 20.06 73.47 58.18
CA THR A 65 21.30 73.50 59.00
C THR A 65 21.30 74.63 60.09
N PRO A 66 22.35 74.90 60.94
CA PRO A 66 23.79 74.55 60.83
C PRO A 66 24.59 74.28 62.14
N ASN A 67 25.93 74.10 61.96
CA ASN A 67 27.03 74.49 62.88
C ASN A 67 27.28 73.68 64.19
N THR A 68 28.51 73.63 64.75
CA THR A 68 29.63 74.60 64.68
C THR A 68 31.04 73.97 64.89
N ALA A 69 32.08 74.57 64.27
CA ALA A 69 33.45 74.87 64.76
C ALA A 69 34.24 73.84 65.63
N ASN A 70 35.45 73.37 65.25
CA ASN A 70 36.81 73.99 65.31
C ASN A 70 37.73 73.05 66.16
N THR A 71 39.07 72.98 66.11
CA THR A 71 40.15 73.82 65.54
C THR A 71 41.46 73.01 65.34
N THR A 72 42.30 73.41 64.37
CA THR A 72 43.82 73.45 64.27
C THR A 72 44.71 72.71 65.30
N SER A 73 45.95 72.23 65.02
CA SER A 73 47.06 72.70 64.13
C SER A 73 47.98 71.49 63.73
N GLU A 74 48.65 71.42 62.56
CA GLU A 74 49.98 71.99 62.18
C GLU A 74 51.17 71.46 63.06
N VAL A 75 52.34 70.97 62.58
CA VAL A 75 53.43 71.62 61.79
C VAL A 75 54.51 70.59 61.28
N ALA A 76 55.20 70.91 60.15
CA ALA A 76 56.55 70.49 59.63
C ALA A 76 57.08 69.02 59.72
N VAL A 77 57.47 68.32 58.63
CA VAL A 77 58.64 68.45 57.71
C VAL A 77 60.02 68.05 58.28
N GLN A 78 60.61 66.95 57.78
CA GLN A 78 61.94 66.91 57.12
C GLN A 78 62.29 65.50 56.58
N ALA A 79 63.05 65.43 55.48
CA ALA A 79 63.53 64.21 54.86
C ALA A 79 65.06 64.05 55.03
N ALA A 80 65.53 62.81 55.18
CA ALA A 80 66.95 62.48 55.24
C ALA A 80 67.27 61.29 54.31
N VAL A 81 68.40 61.38 53.60
CA VAL A 81 68.84 60.39 52.59
C VAL A 81 69.35 59.12 53.27
N GLN A 82 68.84 57.96 52.86
CA GLN A 82 69.23 56.65 53.41
C GLN A 82 70.21 55.89 52.52
N SER A 83 71.15 55.20 53.16
CA SER A 83 72.05 54.22 52.53
C SER A 83 71.26 52.99 52.02
N VAL A 84 71.44 52.64 50.74
CA VAL A 84 70.77 51.48 50.12
C VAL A 84 71.16 50.18 50.85
N LYS A 85 70.16 49.38 51.22
CA LYS A 85 70.38 48.09 51.91
C LYS A 85 70.55 46.94 50.90
N PRO A 86 71.30 45.87 51.23
CA PRO A 86 71.51 44.71 50.35
C PRO A 86 70.21 44.03 49.87
N ILE A 87 69.21 43.96 50.76
CA ILE A 87 67.83 43.54 50.47
C ILE A 87 66.89 44.61 51.02
N GLU A 88 65.84 44.93 50.27
CA GLU A 88 64.71 45.75 50.69
C GLU A 88 63.43 44.92 50.54
N GLY A 89 62.60 44.86 51.59
CA GLY A 89 61.28 44.23 51.52
C GLY A 89 60.19 45.20 51.96
N THR A 90 59.04 45.14 51.32
CA THR A 90 57.86 45.95 51.64
C THR A 90 56.61 45.09 51.68
N ILE A 91 55.80 45.27 52.71
CA ILE A 91 54.46 44.70 52.78
C ILE A 91 53.48 45.71 52.18
N LYS A 92 52.57 45.24 51.33
CA LYS A 92 51.59 46.05 50.57
C LYS A 92 50.24 45.33 50.53
N ASN A 93 49.22 46.03 50.03
CA ASN A 93 47.90 45.45 49.73
C ASN A 93 47.22 44.75 50.94
N VAL A 94 47.45 45.24 52.16
CA VAL A 94 46.86 44.70 53.39
C VAL A 94 45.34 44.87 53.36
N ASN A 95 44.63 43.76 53.17
CA ASN A 95 43.18 43.71 53.15
C ASN A 95 42.66 43.11 54.46
N GLN A 96 42.19 43.98 55.35
CA GLN A 96 41.64 43.62 56.65
C GLN A 96 40.37 42.77 56.58
N GLU A 97 39.62 42.82 55.47
CA GLU A 97 38.42 42.03 55.28
C GLU A 97 38.74 40.59 54.86
N ASN A 98 39.58 40.41 53.84
CA ASN A 98 39.95 39.10 53.32
C ASN A 98 41.11 38.45 54.09
N GLY A 99 41.78 39.19 54.99
CA GLY A 99 42.93 38.71 55.75
C GLY A 99 44.13 38.37 54.86
N THR A 100 44.39 39.19 53.84
CA THR A 100 45.46 38.98 52.85
C THR A 100 46.41 40.17 52.81
N TYR A 101 47.68 39.94 52.46
CA TYR A 101 48.63 40.99 52.10
C TYR A 101 49.73 40.44 51.19
N ASP A 102 50.46 41.34 50.53
CA ASP A 102 51.56 40.99 49.64
C ASP A 102 52.90 41.39 50.25
N VAL A 103 53.90 40.51 50.13
CA VAL A 103 55.30 40.78 50.49
C VAL A 103 56.10 40.92 49.21
N VAL A 104 56.66 42.10 48.96
CA VAL A 104 57.47 42.41 47.76
C VAL A 104 58.91 42.68 48.17
N VAL A 105 59.86 41.94 47.60
CA VAL A 105 61.28 41.90 47.94
C VAL A 105 62.13 42.33 46.75
N LYS A 106 63.03 43.29 46.95
CA LYS A 106 64.04 43.71 45.99
C LYS A 106 65.43 43.38 46.53
N VAL A 107 66.27 42.76 45.69
CA VAL A 107 67.67 42.48 46.02
C VAL A 107 68.54 43.50 45.30
N ASN A 108 69.24 44.34 46.08
CA ASN A 108 70.10 45.41 45.55
C ASN A 108 71.59 45.01 45.54
N GLU A 109 71.95 43.89 46.16
CA GLU A 109 73.33 43.35 46.16
C GLU A 109 73.66 42.60 44.86
N ASN A 110 74.86 42.84 44.31
CA ASN A 110 75.29 42.26 43.04
C ASN A 110 75.82 40.82 43.21
N VAL A 111 74.91 39.85 43.23
CA VAL A 111 75.23 38.42 43.33
C VAL A 111 75.71 37.88 41.99
N GLN A 112 77.02 37.86 41.75
CA GLN A 112 77.63 37.46 40.47
C GLN A 112 77.25 36.05 39.97
N SER A 113 76.93 35.11 40.87
CA SER A 113 76.47 33.76 40.52
C SER A 113 75.00 33.68 40.08
N GLY A 114 74.25 34.77 40.22
CA GLY A 114 72.79 34.77 40.18
C GLY A 114 72.15 34.24 41.47
N ILE A 115 70.87 34.59 41.64
CA ILE A 115 70.00 34.17 42.74
C ILE A 115 69.35 32.83 42.38
N LYS A 116 69.34 31.90 43.34
CA LYS A 116 68.73 30.56 43.23
C LYS A 116 67.25 30.58 43.59
N GLN A 117 66.92 31.20 44.73
CA GLN A 117 65.57 31.28 45.28
C GLN A 117 65.50 32.39 46.34
N VAL A 118 64.30 32.93 46.55
CA VAL A 118 63.98 33.85 47.65
C VAL A 118 62.87 33.21 48.49
N LEU A 119 63.14 32.98 49.78
CA LEU A 119 62.21 32.35 50.70
C LEU A 119 61.72 33.35 51.76
N VAL A 120 60.41 33.38 51.97
CA VAL A 120 59.72 34.30 52.88
C VAL A 120 58.87 33.47 53.87
N PRO A 121 59.41 33.10 55.05
CA PRO A 121 58.59 32.54 56.10
C PRO A 121 57.74 33.61 56.77
N ILE A 122 56.46 33.27 56.94
CA ILE A 122 55.44 34.08 57.60
C ILE A 122 54.77 33.23 58.68
N TRP A 123 54.51 33.81 59.86
CA TRP A 123 53.77 33.17 60.95
C TRP A 123 53.06 34.23 61.80
N SER A 124 52.05 33.84 62.57
CA SER A 124 51.40 34.74 63.53
C SER A 124 52.01 34.66 64.94
N ASP A 125 51.72 35.66 65.78
CA ASP A 125 52.00 35.70 67.23
C ASP A 125 51.58 34.41 68.00
N ALA A 126 50.80 33.52 67.38
CA ALA A 126 50.40 32.20 67.91
C ALA A 126 51.56 31.18 67.97
N GLN A 127 52.65 31.52 68.68
CA GLN A 127 53.72 30.61 69.09
C GLN A 127 54.49 29.95 67.92
N GLN A 128 54.59 30.61 66.75
CA GLN A 128 55.20 30.06 65.53
C GLN A 128 54.55 28.77 64.97
N LYS A 129 53.38 28.35 65.49
CA LYS A 129 52.75 27.06 65.15
C LYS A 129 52.14 27.03 63.75
N ASP A 130 51.91 28.18 63.15
CA ASP A 130 51.36 28.36 61.80
C ASP A 130 52.41 28.89 60.80
N ILE A 131 53.71 28.71 61.09
CA ILE A 131 54.78 29.14 60.19
C ILE A 131 54.70 28.45 58.83
N LYS A 132 54.58 29.24 57.78
CA LYS A 132 54.58 28.78 56.39
C LYS A 132 55.71 29.47 55.64
N TRP A 133 56.54 28.65 55.00
CA TRP A 133 57.61 29.10 54.11
C TRP A 133 57.06 29.28 52.71
N TYR A 134 57.03 30.52 52.23
CA TYR A 134 56.65 30.85 50.87
C TYR A 134 57.91 30.98 50.01
N GLU A 135 57.91 30.36 48.83
CA GLU A 135 58.89 30.67 47.78
C GLU A 135 58.36 31.86 46.98
N ALA A 136 59.11 32.96 46.98
CA ALA A 136 58.73 34.17 46.27
C ALA A 136 58.91 33.97 44.76
N LYS A 137 58.09 34.68 43.97
CA LYS A 137 58.16 34.63 42.50
C LYS A 137 58.79 35.89 41.95
N LEU A 138 59.82 35.73 41.11
CA LEU A 138 60.42 36.84 40.37
C LEU A 138 59.37 37.48 39.45
N GLN A 139 59.29 38.81 39.49
CA GLN A 139 58.46 39.68 38.66
C GLN A 139 59.30 40.32 37.56
N ASP A 140 58.65 40.80 36.50
CA ASP A 140 59.31 41.42 35.34
C ASP A 140 60.11 42.69 35.68
N ASP A 141 59.82 43.34 36.82
CA ASP A 141 60.55 44.51 37.34
C ASP A 141 61.82 44.16 38.13
N GLY A 142 62.14 42.86 38.26
CA GLY A 142 63.29 42.35 39.01
C GLY A 142 63.07 42.17 40.51
N THR A 143 61.87 42.45 41.03
CA THR A 143 61.49 42.15 42.42
C THR A 143 60.87 40.77 42.56
N TRP A 144 60.71 40.27 43.79
CA TRP A 144 60.15 38.96 44.11
C TRP A 144 58.91 39.13 44.99
N ILE A 145 57.80 38.45 44.68
CA ILE A 145 56.53 38.60 45.40
C ILE A 145 56.03 37.31 46.06
N VAL A 146 55.43 37.45 47.24
CA VAL A 146 54.62 36.45 47.94
C VAL A 146 53.25 37.04 48.26
N HIS A 147 52.20 36.26 48.05
CA HIS A 147 50.84 36.57 48.47
C HIS A 147 50.51 35.76 49.73
N MET A 148 50.25 36.45 50.84
CA MET A 148 49.86 35.86 52.11
C MET A 148 48.33 35.85 52.23
N ASN A 149 47.78 34.78 52.80
CA ASN A 149 46.36 34.68 53.14
C ASN A 149 46.19 33.99 54.51
N PHE A 150 45.53 34.66 55.45
CA PHE A 150 45.29 34.16 56.81
C PHE A 150 44.57 32.80 56.88
N SER A 151 43.80 32.40 55.86
CA SER A 151 43.20 31.06 55.77
C SER A 151 44.25 29.94 55.70
N GLU A 152 45.43 30.22 55.14
CA GLU A 152 46.58 29.32 55.15
C GLU A 152 47.30 29.28 56.51
N HIS A 153 47.00 30.25 57.37
CA HIS A 153 47.45 30.38 58.76
C HIS A 153 46.26 30.17 59.73
N GLN A 154 45.44 29.14 59.46
CA GLN A 154 44.35 28.69 60.34
C GLN A 154 43.26 29.76 60.64
N TYR A 155 43.11 30.76 59.75
CA TYR A 155 42.21 31.92 59.91
C TYR A 155 42.55 32.82 61.12
N HIS A 156 43.78 32.78 61.64
CA HIS A 156 44.21 33.65 62.73
C HIS A 156 44.19 35.13 62.30
N ARG A 157 43.35 35.93 62.96
CA ARG A 157 43.37 37.39 62.87
C ARG A 157 44.26 37.94 63.97
N ALA A 158 45.54 38.02 63.66
CA ALA A 158 46.63 38.33 64.59
C ALA A 158 47.70 39.19 63.90
N THR A 159 48.74 39.56 64.65
CA THR A 159 49.98 40.11 64.10
C THR A 159 50.79 38.99 63.45
N PHE A 160 51.25 39.24 62.22
CA PHE A 160 52.09 38.34 61.45
C PHE A 160 53.50 38.89 61.28
N HIS A 161 54.48 38.04 61.57
CA HIS A 161 55.90 38.32 61.38
C HIS A 161 56.35 37.80 60.02
N THR A 162 57.20 38.56 59.33
CA THR A 162 57.69 38.23 57.99
C THR A 162 59.21 38.36 57.92
N HIS A 163 59.90 37.27 57.62
CA HIS A 163 61.34 37.29 57.32
C HIS A 163 61.58 37.02 55.83
N VAL A 164 62.75 37.36 55.32
CA VAL A 164 63.16 37.17 53.93
C VAL A 164 64.59 36.62 53.89
N TYR A 165 64.81 35.57 53.09
CA TYR A 165 66.12 34.96 52.86
C TYR A 165 66.38 34.79 51.35
N VAL A 166 67.53 35.24 50.88
CA VAL A 166 67.97 35.14 49.49
C VAL A 166 69.17 34.20 49.43
N TYR A 167 69.09 33.19 48.56
CA TYR A 167 70.14 32.19 48.37
C TYR A 167 70.77 32.33 46.98
N SER A 168 72.09 32.31 46.90
CA SER A 168 72.86 32.31 45.65
C SER A 168 72.95 30.93 45.01
N ASN A 169 73.18 30.87 43.70
CA ASN A 169 73.35 29.60 42.97
C ASN A 169 74.57 28.78 43.45
N ASP A 170 75.65 29.44 43.90
CA ASP A 170 76.80 28.75 44.49
C ASP A 170 76.63 28.41 45.99
N ASN A 171 75.54 28.88 46.60
CA ASN A 171 75.21 28.79 48.03
C ASN A 171 76.25 29.42 48.97
N LYS A 172 77.18 30.26 48.47
CA LYS A 172 78.22 30.93 49.28
C LYS A 172 77.78 32.32 49.75
N HIS A 173 76.83 32.95 49.06
CA HIS A 173 76.24 34.22 49.44
C HIS A 173 74.77 34.00 49.83
N ASN A 174 74.51 33.90 51.13
CA ASN A 174 73.17 33.77 51.68
C ASN A 174 72.94 34.94 52.64
N ILE A 175 71.96 35.78 52.33
CA ILE A 175 71.67 37.04 53.02
C ILE A 175 70.18 37.08 53.38
N GLY A 176 69.84 37.75 54.47
CA GLY A 176 68.46 37.81 54.94
C GLY A 176 68.15 39.09 55.70
N THR A 177 66.85 39.41 55.78
CA THR A 177 66.33 40.57 56.51
C THR A 177 64.99 40.21 57.17
N VAL A 178 64.66 40.93 58.24
CA VAL A 178 63.33 40.91 58.86
C VAL A 178 62.54 42.11 58.33
N LEU A 179 61.24 41.95 58.09
CA LEU A 179 60.33 43.04 57.73
C LEU A 179 59.47 43.43 58.93
N ASN A 180 58.82 44.59 58.84
CA ASN A 180 57.88 45.01 59.87
C ASN A 180 56.69 44.04 59.95
N ASP A 181 56.19 43.83 61.17
CA ASP A 181 55.01 43.00 61.39
C ASP A 181 53.74 43.60 60.77
N THR A 182 52.77 42.75 60.44
CA THR A 182 51.47 43.15 59.85
C THR A 182 50.30 42.52 60.61
N THR A 183 49.48 43.36 61.24
CA THR A 183 48.32 42.92 62.00
C THR A 183 47.06 42.84 61.14
N ILE A 184 46.40 41.68 61.16
CA ILE A 184 45.03 41.50 60.68
C ILE A 184 44.08 41.61 61.87
N GLU A 185 43.23 42.63 61.88
CA GLU A 185 42.35 42.96 63.00
C GLU A 185 41.30 41.88 63.27
N SER A 186 41.01 41.62 64.55
CA SER A 186 39.96 40.70 64.96
C SER A 186 38.57 41.31 64.75
N ARG A 187 37.55 40.46 64.53
CA ARG A 187 36.15 40.88 64.35
C ARG A 187 35.25 40.10 65.31
N GLU A 188 34.24 40.77 65.88
CA GLU A 188 33.27 40.12 66.77
C GLU A 188 32.27 39.24 66.00
N THR A 189 31.97 38.05 66.56
CA THR A 189 30.98 37.14 66.00
C THR A 189 29.56 37.51 66.43
N LYS A 190 28.78 38.07 65.50
CA LYS A 190 27.41 38.58 65.72
C LYS A 190 26.41 37.79 64.87
N LEU A 191 25.19 37.62 65.40
CA LEU A 191 24.07 36.99 64.68
C LEU A 191 22.75 37.63 65.14
N SER A 192 21.93 38.08 64.20
CA SER A 192 20.57 38.56 64.40
C SER A 192 19.69 38.15 63.23
N ALA A 193 18.36 38.13 63.43
CA ALA A 193 17.41 37.84 62.37
C ALA A 193 16.07 38.53 62.63
N LYS A 194 15.29 38.74 61.56
CA LYS A 194 13.95 39.35 61.59
C LYS A 194 13.01 38.61 60.64
N ILE A 195 11.73 38.55 61.00
CA ILE A 195 10.66 38.16 60.09
C ILE A 195 10.16 39.39 59.34
N GLN A 196 9.88 39.26 58.05
CA GLN A 196 9.23 40.30 57.24
C GLN A 196 8.31 39.67 56.18
N ASN A 197 7.62 40.52 55.39
CA ASN A 197 6.79 40.11 54.26
C ASN A 197 5.70 39.07 54.60
N VAL A 198 5.18 39.09 55.84
CA VAL A 198 4.14 38.16 56.31
C VAL A 198 2.85 38.37 55.50
N ASN A 199 2.49 37.36 54.73
CA ASN A 199 1.28 37.31 53.92
C ASN A 199 0.37 36.20 54.47
N THR A 200 -0.60 36.60 55.30
CA THR A 200 -1.53 35.68 55.97
C THR A 200 -2.52 35.03 55.00
N SER A 201 -2.84 35.65 53.86
CA SER A 201 -3.77 35.07 52.87
C SER A 201 -3.11 34.07 51.92
N LYS A 202 -1.79 34.14 51.72
CA LYS A 202 -0.99 33.13 51.00
C LYS A 202 -0.29 32.13 51.93
N GLY A 203 -0.30 32.38 53.23
CA GLY A 203 0.45 31.59 54.22
C GLY A 203 1.95 31.60 53.96
N SER A 204 2.57 32.78 53.83
CA SER A 204 4.01 32.90 53.55
C SER A 204 4.65 34.04 54.32
N TYR A 205 5.95 33.94 54.61
CA TYR A 205 6.76 35.02 55.18
C TYR A 205 8.23 34.83 54.85
N ASP A 206 9.04 35.87 55.06
CA ASP A 206 10.48 35.84 54.84
C ASP A 206 11.25 35.94 56.17
N VAL A 207 12.34 35.19 56.28
CA VAL A 207 13.32 35.30 57.37
C VAL A 207 14.57 35.96 56.81
N VAL A 208 14.94 37.13 57.33
CA VAL A 208 16.19 37.83 56.97
C VAL A 208 17.17 37.74 58.13
N ILE A 209 18.38 37.29 57.86
CA ILE A 209 19.43 37.02 58.84
C ILE A 209 20.63 37.93 58.55
N TYR A 210 21.20 38.52 59.58
CA TYR A 210 22.45 39.29 59.52
C TYR A 210 23.48 38.64 60.45
N GLY A 211 24.68 38.40 59.96
CA GLY A 211 25.73 37.75 60.74
C GLY A 211 27.13 38.22 60.36
N SER A 212 28.06 38.12 61.32
CA SER A 212 29.49 38.33 61.14
C SER A 212 30.27 37.30 61.96
N SER A 213 31.47 36.94 61.49
CA SER A 213 32.43 36.09 62.22
C SER A 213 33.86 36.51 61.88
N SER A 214 34.79 36.35 62.84
CA SER A 214 36.24 36.54 62.64
C SER A 214 36.80 35.61 61.56
N SER A 215 36.41 34.34 61.57
CA SER A 215 36.81 33.32 60.59
C SER A 215 35.99 33.35 59.30
N GLY A 216 34.92 34.16 59.24
CA GLY A 216 33.93 34.14 58.17
C GLY A 216 32.84 33.08 58.37
N ILE A 217 31.72 33.25 57.67
CA ILE A 217 30.54 32.38 57.76
C ILE A 217 30.60 31.35 56.63
N HIS A 218 30.52 30.07 57.02
CA HIS A 218 30.46 28.95 56.09
C HIS A 218 29.06 28.78 55.51
N HIS A 219 28.03 28.66 56.38
CA HIS A 219 26.62 28.60 55.95
C HIS A 219 25.64 28.95 57.08
N VAL A 220 24.38 29.20 56.73
CA VAL A 220 23.28 29.51 57.66
C VAL A 220 22.09 28.58 57.37
N LYS A 221 21.57 27.91 58.41
CA LYS A 221 20.42 27.01 58.35
C LYS A 221 19.27 27.52 59.22
N VAL A 222 18.05 27.39 58.72
CA VAL A 222 16.83 27.91 59.36
C VAL A 222 15.76 26.81 59.41
N PRO A 223 15.60 26.09 60.53
CA PRO A 223 14.45 25.21 60.72
C PRO A 223 13.20 26.01 61.09
N ILE A 224 12.09 25.64 60.45
CA ILE A 224 10.76 26.21 60.64
C ILE A 224 9.74 25.09 60.82
N TRP A 225 8.81 25.24 61.76
CA TRP A 225 7.72 24.28 62.02
C TRP A 225 6.50 24.95 62.69
N SER A 226 5.34 24.31 62.68
CA SER A 226 4.11 24.78 63.34
C SER A 226 3.50 23.76 64.30
N SER A 227 3.75 22.46 64.10
CA SER A 227 3.24 21.42 64.99
C SER A 227 4.02 21.40 66.30
N LYS A 228 3.32 21.24 67.43
CA LYS A 228 3.96 21.15 68.77
C LYS A 228 4.94 19.99 68.92
N ASP A 229 4.78 18.94 68.12
CA ASP A 229 5.65 17.75 68.06
C ASP A 229 6.74 17.85 66.97
N GLN A 230 6.86 18.99 66.28
CA GLN A 230 7.75 19.24 65.15
C GLN A 230 7.52 18.32 63.93
N SER A 231 6.37 17.66 63.82
CA SER A 231 6.04 16.73 62.71
C SER A 231 5.94 17.36 61.32
N ASP A 232 6.00 18.69 61.21
CA ASP A 232 6.05 19.47 59.97
C ASP A 232 7.35 20.29 59.81
N ILE A 233 8.39 19.99 60.61
CA ILE A 233 9.65 20.71 60.56
C ILE A 233 10.35 20.58 59.21
N LYS A 234 10.77 21.73 58.67
CA LYS A 234 11.58 21.81 57.46
C LYS A 234 12.78 22.70 57.69
N TRP A 235 13.96 22.19 57.33
CA TRP A 235 15.21 22.93 57.34
C TRP A 235 15.39 23.64 56.01
N TYR A 236 15.64 24.94 56.07
CA TYR A 236 15.94 25.78 54.91
C TYR A 236 17.41 26.21 54.93
N ASP A 237 18.04 26.21 53.76
CA ASP A 237 19.31 26.87 53.51
C ASP A 237 19.06 28.36 53.26
N ALA A 238 19.70 29.24 54.03
CA ALA A 238 19.55 30.67 53.83
C ALA A 238 20.48 31.17 52.72
N VAL A 239 19.91 31.86 51.74
CA VAL A 239 20.63 32.33 50.55
C VAL A 239 21.29 33.67 50.85
N LYS A 240 22.62 33.75 50.73
CA LYS A 240 23.36 35.01 50.92
C LYS A 240 22.97 36.04 49.84
N GLN A 241 22.64 37.24 50.28
CA GLN A 241 22.21 38.37 49.46
C GLN A 241 23.39 39.30 49.13
N PRO A 242 23.28 40.16 48.10
CA PRO A 242 24.35 41.11 47.73
C PRO A 242 24.72 42.12 48.82
N ASP A 243 23.81 42.41 49.76
CA ASP A 243 24.04 43.30 50.90
C ASP A 243 24.74 42.60 52.09
N GLY A 244 25.09 41.33 51.94
CA GLY A 244 25.74 40.50 52.97
C GLY A 244 24.77 39.80 53.94
N SER A 245 23.46 40.08 53.87
CA SER A 245 22.44 39.34 54.64
C SER A 245 22.19 37.94 54.06
N TYR A 246 21.38 37.14 54.74
CA TYR A 246 20.91 35.84 54.25
C TYR A 246 19.37 35.78 54.32
N LEU A 247 18.73 35.11 53.36
CA LEU A 247 17.27 35.10 53.17
C LEU A 247 16.70 33.68 53.08
N VAL A 248 15.56 33.45 53.73
CA VAL A 248 14.72 32.25 53.58
C VAL A 248 13.27 32.65 53.30
N HIS A 249 12.65 32.01 52.30
CA HIS A 249 11.23 32.14 51.98
C HIS A 249 10.44 30.96 52.56
N MET A 250 9.52 31.23 53.49
CA MET A 250 8.58 30.25 54.04
C MET A 250 7.27 30.25 53.24
N ASN A 251 6.70 29.05 53.02
CA ASN A 251 5.34 28.89 52.50
C ASN A 251 4.63 27.72 53.18
N ILE A 252 3.39 27.92 53.64
CA ILE A 252 2.53 26.96 54.36
C ILE A 252 2.32 25.63 53.60
N ALA A 253 2.40 25.64 52.26
CA ALA A 253 2.33 24.44 51.44
C ALA A 253 3.50 23.47 51.69
N ASN A 254 4.67 23.99 52.09
CA ASN A 254 5.81 23.16 52.53
C ASN A 254 5.59 22.51 53.90
N HIS A 255 4.59 22.97 54.65
CA HIS A 255 4.28 22.59 56.03
C HIS A 255 2.84 22.04 56.12
N LYS A 256 2.46 21.18 55.15
CA LYS A 256 1.19 20.44 55.10
C LYS A 256 -0.08 21.31 55.15
N TYR A 257 0.01 22.61 54.83
CA TYR A 257 -1.08 23.59 54.99
C TYR A 257 -1.56 23.73 56.46
N HIS A 258 -0.67 23.56 57.44
CA HIS A 258 -0.98 23.77 58.85
C HIS A 258 -1.11 25.27 59.16
N HIS A 259 -2.24 25.69 59.70
CA HIS A 259 -2.44 27.06 60.18
C HIS A 259 -2.18 27.14 61.69
N GLY A 260 -1.71 28.29 62.15
CA GLY A 260 -1.35 28.55 63.55
C GLY A 260 0.00 29.23 63.70
N VAL A 261 0.62 29.02 64.86
CA VAL A 261 1.91 29.64 65.22
C VAL A 261 3.06 28.86 64.60
N TYR A 262 3.93 29.55 63.87
CA TYR A 262 5.17 29.02 63.33
C TYR A 262 6.38 29.48 64.16
N HIS A 263 7.20 28.51 64.54
CA HIS A 263 8.46 28.70 65.25
C HIS A 263 9.62 28.74 64.25
N THR A 264 10.57 29.65 64.45
CA THR A 264 11.74 29.84 63.55
C THR A 264 13.02 29.98 64.37
N HIS A 265 13.99 29.09 64.14
CA HIS A 265 15.33 29.23 64.70
C HIS A 265 16.34 29.51 63.57
N VAL A 266 17.51 30.08 63.90
CA VAL A 266 18.59 30.34 62.95
C VAL A 266 19.90 29.81 63.52
N TYR A 267 20.64 29.03 62.73
CA TYR A 267 21.95 28.48 63.06
C TYR A 267 22.97 28.98 62.04
N MET A 268 24.00 29.70 62.51
CA MET A 268 25.13 30.18 61.71
C MET A 268 26.37 29.36 62.04
N TYR A 269 27.00 28.80 61.02
CA TYR A 269 28.23 27.99 61.12
C TYR A 269 29.39 28.75 60.49
N ASN A 270 30.52 28.81 61.18
CA ASN A 270 31.71 29.57 60.80
C ASN A 270 32.78 28.66 60.19
N ASN A 271 33.75 29.23 59.47
CA ASN A 271 34.80 28.46 58.79
C ASN A 271 35.78 27.75 59.76
N ASP A 272 35.87 28.21 61.00
CA ASP A 272 36.65 27.59 62.09
C ASP A 272 35.91 26.45 62.82
N HIS A 273 34.73 26.05 62.33
CA HIS A 273 33.79 25.09 62.95
C HIS A 273 33.11 25.58 64.24
N SER A 274 33.31 26.83 64.67
CA SER A 274 32.45 27.48 65.65
C SER A 274 31.09 27.84 65.04
N GLY A 275 30.14 28.27 65.87
CA GLY A 275 28.84 28.70 65.39
C GLY A 275 28.04 29.45 66.45
N ARG A 276 26.93 30.04 66.02
CA ARG A 276 25.98 30.75 66.89
C ARG A 276 24.56 30.41 66.47
N ALA A 277 23.67 30.25 67.44
CA ALA A 277 22.25 30.03 67.19
C ALA A 277 21.41 31.09 67.89
N ILE A 278 20.26 31.43 67.30
CA ILE A 278 19.25 32.31 67.89
C ILE A 278 17.84 31.77 67.62
N VAL A 279 16.92 32.08 68.52
CA VAL A 279 15.47 31.91 68.31
C VAL A 279 14.93 33.23 67.75
N VAL A 280 14.07 33.14 66.74
CA VAL A 280 13.38 34.30 66.15
C VAL A 280 11.95 34.31 66.66
N ASN A 281 11.34 35.49 66.78
CA ASN A 281 9.95 35.63 67.22
C ASN A 281 9.00 34.79 66.35
N ASP A 282 8.06 34.11 67.02
CA ASP A 282 7.03 33.30 66.39
C ASP A 282 6.15 34.09 65.42
N THR A 283 5.70 33.43 64.34
CA THR A 283 4.85 34.04 63.31
C THR A 283 3.50 33.32 63.22
N ASN A 284 2.39 34.01 63.49
CA ASN A 284 1.06 33.41 63.43
C ASN A 284 0.43 33.52 62.02
N LEU A 285 0.08 32.39 61.42
CA LEU A 285 -0.66 32.26 60.17
C LEU A 285 -2.06 31.69 60.46
N PRO A 286 -3.08 32.52 60.78
CA PRO A 286 -4.39 32.05 61.23
C PRO A 286 -5.14 31.25 60.15
N GLU A 287 -6.09 30.39 60.56
CA GLU A 287 -7.06 29.80 59.61
C GLU A 287 -7.90 30.91 58.98
N THR A 288 -8.08 30.86 57.67
CA THR A 288 -9.07 31.68 56.97
C THR A 288 -10.37 30.91 56.84
N ASN A 289 -11.51 31.56 57.06
CA ASN A 289 -12.85 30.96 56.85
C ASN A 289 -13.31 31.14 55.39
N ASN A 290 -12.47 30.86 54.38
CA ASN A 290 -12.86 31.02 52.96
C ASN A 290 -13.42 29.74 52.34
N THR A 291 -13.59 28.67 53.11
CA THR A 291 -14.26 27.47 52.62
C THR A 291 -15.73 27.74 52.30
N LYS A 292 -16.09 27.59 51.02
CA LYS A 292 -17.43 27.83 50.47
C LYS A 292 -17.76 26.72 49.49
N LEU A 293 -18.98 26.18 49.58
CA LEU A 293 -19.49 25.18 48.66
C LEU A 293 -20.93 25.52 48.30
N ASP A 294 -21.16 25.81 47.02
CA ASP A 294 -22.48 26.02 46.41
C ASP A 294 -22.61 25.11 45.19
N ALA A 295 -23.82 24.63 44.90
CA ALA A 295 -24.09 23.81 43.72
C ALA A 295 -25.56 23.88 43.33
N ARG A 296 -25.82 23.81 42.02
CA ARG A 296 -27.17 23.81 41.46
C ARG A 296 -27.29 22.81 40.32
N ILE A 297 -28.51 22.31 40.14
CA ILE A 297 -28.87 21.49 38.99
C ILE A 297 -29.36 22.41 37.86
N THR A 298 -28.93 22.15 36.64
CA THR A 298 -29.25 22.93 35.43
C THR A 298 -29.47 22.00 34.23
N ASN A 299 -29.90 22.54 33.09
CA ASN A 299 -29.98 21.82 31.81
C ASN A 299 -30.79 20.50 31.86
N VAL A 300 -31.84 20.46 32.70
CA VAL A 300 -32.70 19.27 32.87
C VAL A 300 -33.45 18.98 31.57
N ASN A 301 -33.09 17.88 30.92
CA ASN A 301 -33.65 17.41 29.66
C ASN A 301 -34.39 16.09 29.90
N ILE A 302 -35.72 16.19 30.05
CA ILE A 302 -36.61 15.05 30.32
C ILE A 302 -36.60 14.02 29.18
N SER A 303 -36.51 14.47 27.93
CA SER A 303 -36.51 13.60 26.75
C SER A 303 -35.27 12.71 26.73
N ASN A 304 -34.08 13.29 26.90
CA ASN A 304 -32.80 12.57 26.89
C ASN A 304 -32.47 11.89 28.23
N GLY A 305 -33.21 12.21 29.30
CA GLY A 305 -32.91 11.77 30.65
C GLY A 305 -31.53 12.25 31.11
N SER A 306 -31.29 13.55 31.07
CA SER A 306 -30.00 14.13 31.46
C SER A 306 -30.17 15.45 32.19
N TYR A 307 -29.19 15.82 33.01
CA TYR A 307 -29.07 17.14 33.62
C TYR A 307 -27.62 17.40 33.99
N ASP A 308 -27.28 18.67 34.23
CA ASP A 308 -25.95 19.09 34.65
C ASP A 308 -25.98 19.54 36.12
N VAL A 309 -24.92 19.24 36.86
CA VAL A 309 -24.67 19.77 38.21
C VAL A 309 -23.52 20.76 38.10
N ILE A 310 -23.79 22.04 38.39
CA ILE A 310 -22.79 23.11 38.38
C ILE A 310 -22.42 23.44 39.83
N ILE A 311 -21.14 23.31 40.18
CA ILE A 311 -20.59 23.47 41.53
C ILE A 311 -19.63 24.66 41.58
N LYS A 312 -19.78 25.52 42.58
CA LYS A 312 -18.83 26.57 42.95
C LYS A 312 -18.24 26.23 44.31
N GLY A 313 -17.01 25.70 44.30
CA GLY A 313 -16.29 25.23 45.48
C GLY A 313 -14.95 25.93 45.67
N GLN A 314 -14.71 26.42 46.88
CA GLN A 314 -13.44 26.97 47.36
C GLN A 314 -13.15 26.38 48.74
N ILE A 315 -11.88 26.04 49.00
CA ILE A 315 -11.38 25.57 50.29
C ILE A 315 -9.98 26.14 50.49
N ASP A 316 -9.61 26.47 51.72
CA ASP A 316 -8.43 27.29 52.05
C ASP A 316 -7.11 26.61 51.64
N SER A 317 -7.03 25.27 51.69
CA SER A 317 -5.88 24.50 51.17
C SER A 317 -5.84 24.37 49.63
N GLY A 318 -6.83 24.91 48.92
CA GLY A 318 -7.10 24.61 47.51
C GLY A 318 -7.86 23.29 47.30
N VAL A 319 -8.73 23.27 46.29
CA VAL A 319 -9.56 22.10 45.93
C VAL A 319 -8.71 21.05 45.24
N ARG A 320 -8.67 19.85 45.82
CA ARG A 320 -8.02 18.67 45.24
C ARG A 320 -8.93 17.99 44.22
N GLU A 321 -10.18 17.76 44.60
CA GLU A 321 -11.23 17.21 43.71
C GLU A 321 -12.62 17.44 44.29
N ILE A 322 -13.63 17.29 43.43
CA ILE A 322 -15.05 17.29 43.81
C ILE A 322 -15.68 16.02 43.24
N LEU A 323 -16.38 15.28 44.08
CA LEU A 323 -17.12 14.06 43.75
C LEU A 323 -18.62 14.27 43.97
N VAL A 324 -19.43 13.82 43.02
CA VAL A 324 -20.88 14.05 42.97
C VAL A 324 -21.57 12.69 42.84
N PRO A 325 -21.98 12.05 43.95
CA PRO A 325 -22.80 10.86 43.87
C PRO A 325 -24.23 11.22 43.48
N ILE A 326 -24.75 10.44 42.53
CA ILE A 326 -26.10 10.55 41.98
C ILE A 326 -26.73 9.15 41.96
N TRP A 327 -28.00 9.03 42.32
CA TRP A 327 -28.76 7.77 42.33
C TRP A 327 -30.27 8.02 42.16
N SER A 328 -31.04 7.00 41.76
CA SER A 328 -32.51 7.03 41.66
C SER A 328 -33.23 5.98 42.52
N ASP A 329 -32.55 4.92 42.96
CA ASP A 329 -33.08 3.92 43.91
C ASP A 329 -32.98 4.45 45.35
N GLU A 330 -34.06 4.37 46.12
CA GLU A 330 -34.12 4.85 47.52
C GLU A 330 -33.04 4.21 48.43
N ASN A 331 -32.60 2.98 48.11
CA ASN A 331 -31.55 2.25 48.82
C ASN A 331 -30.16 2.46 48.19
N GLN A 332 -30.00 3.46 47.32
CA GLN A 332 -28.74 3.82 46.64
C GLN A 332 -28.15 2.70 45.74
N LYS A 333 -28.95 1.71 45.33
CA LYS A 333 -28.46 0.54 44.56
C LYS A 333 -27.93 0.86 43.16
N ASP A 334 -28.31 2.01 42.60
CA ASP A 334 -27.84 2.51 41.30
C ASP A 334 -26.87 3.71 41.42
N ILE A 335 -26.32 3.95 42.63
CA ILE A 335 -25.43 5.08 42.89
C ILE A 335 -24.19 5.07 41.99
N LYS A 336 -23.92 6.23 41.39
CA LYS A 336 -22.69 6.49 40.64
C LYS A 336 -22.03 7.76 41.13
N TRP A 337 -20.73 7.65 41.36
CA TRP A 337 -19.86 8.75 41.76
C TRP A 337 -19.24 9.38 40.53
N TYR A 338 -19.60 10.63 40.26
CA TYR A 338 -19.05 11.41 39.16
C TYR A 338 -17.96 12.34 39.67
N LYS A 339 -16.79 12.38 39.02
CA LYS A 339 -15.75 13.38 39.31
C LYS A 339 -16.05 14.65 38.52
N ALA A 340 -16.18 15.78 39.21
CA ALA A 340 -16.53 17.05 38.57
C ALA A 340 -15.34 17.62 37.77
N SER A 341 -15.62 18.11 36.57
CA SER A 341 -14.63 18.70 35.66
C SER A 341 -14.59 20.21 35.86
N LYS A 342 -13.38 20.78 36.05
CA LYS A 342 -13.21 22.22 36.26
C LYS A 342 -13.44 22.99 34.95
N GLN A 343 -14.23 24.05 35.03
CA GLN A 343 -14.56 24.95 33.92
C GLN A 343 -13.63 26.18 33.90
N SER A 344 -13.58 26.89 32.78
CA SER A 344 -12.71 28.07 32.59
C SER A 344 -13.08 29.26 33.48
N ASP A 345 -14.33 29.34 33.95
CA ASP A 345 -14.80 30.36 34.91
C ASP A 345 -14.45 30.01 36.38
N GLY A 346 -13.77 28.89 36.61
CA GLY A 346 -13.37 28.41 37.94
C GLY A 346 -14.43 27.56 38.66
N SER A 347 -15.63 27.40 38.12
CA SER A 347 -16.63 26.45 38.61
C SER A 347 -16.33 25.02 38.14
N TYR A 348 -17.15 24.04 38.53
CA TYR A 348 -17.01 22.64 38.15
C TYR A 348 -18.35 22.08 37.65
N VAL A 349 -18.31 21.13 36.71
CA VAL A 349 -19.51 20.50 36.13
C VAL A 349 -19.48 18.98 36.22
N VAL A 350 -20.65 18.38 36.45
CA VAL A 350 -20.95 16.97 36.20
C VAL A 350 -22.12 16.86 35.24
N HIS A 351 -21.97 16.02 34.21
CA HIS A 351 -23.03 15.68 33.26
C HIS A 351 -23.65 14.33 33.63
N MET A 352 -24.92 14.34 34.05
CA MET A 352 -25.70 13.14 34.35
C MET A 352 -26.45 12.67 33.09
N ASN A 353 -26.50 11.34 32.87
CA ASN A 353 -27.41 10.75 31.89
C ASN A 353 -27.97 9.39 32.39
N ILE A 354 -29.26 9.11 32.17
CA ILE A 354 -29.93 7.87 32.57
C ILE A 354 -29.29 6.60 31.98
N ALA A 355 -28.56 6.67 30.86
CA ALA A 355 -27.81 5.55 30.31
C ALA A 355 -26.77 5.01 31.30
N ASN A 356 -26.20 5.88 32.14
CA ASN A 356 -25.32 5.47 33.24
C ASN A 356 -26.09 4.75 34.36
N HIS A 357 -27.38 4.99 34.51
CA HIS A 357 -28.26 4.47 35.56
C HIS A 357 -29.25 3.42 35.01
N LYS A 358 -28.79 2.57 34.08
CA LYS A 358 -29.56 1.47 33.46
C LYS A 358 -30.85 1.90 32.75
N TYR A 359 -30.94 3.17 32.34
CA TYR A 359 -32.13 3.83 31.80
C TYR A 359 -33.30 3.96 32.77
N ASN A 360 -33.04 3.92 34.09
CA ASN A 360 -34.03 4.18 35.12
C ASN A 360 -34.58 5.61 34.99
N ARG A 361 -35.89 5.76 35.17
CA ARG A 361 -36.61 7.03 35.25
C ARG A 361 -37.31 7.14 36.60
N GLY A 362 -37.59 8.38 37.02
CA GLY A 362 -38.01 8.70 38.37
C GLY A 362 -37.21 9.87 38.94
N THR A 363 -37.09 9.91 40.27
CA THR A 363 -36.46 11.02 41.00
C THR A 363 -35.00 10.71 41.32
N TYR A 364 -34.08 11.49 40.77
CA TYR A 364 -32.66 11.38 41.05
C TYR A 364 -32.25 12.26 42.23
N THR A 365 -31.51 11.72 43.19
CA THR A 365 -30.91 12.47 44.31
C THR A 365 -29.47 12.82 43.97
N THR A 366 -29.04 14.05 44.29
CA THR A 366 -27.68 14.56 43.99
C THR A 366 -27.04 15.15 45.25
N HIS A 367 -25.88 14.65 45.65
CA HIS A 367 -25.01 15.26 46.67
C HIS A 367 -23.68 15.70 46.03
N VAL A 368 -22.93 16.57 46.70
CA VAL A 368 -21.60 17.05 46.29
C VAL A 368 -20.64 16.94 47.48
N TYR A 369 -19.44 16.42 47.25
CA TYR A 369 -18.35 16.30 48.23
C TYR A 369 -17.07 16.92 47.65
N MET A 370 -16.58 17.97 48.28
CA MET A 370 -15.34 18.67 47.92
C MET A 370 -14.22 18.30 48.90
N TYR A 371 -13.05 17.96 48.37
CA TYR A 371 -11.86 17.59 49.14
C TYR A 371 -10.75 18.63 48.95
N GLY A 372 -10.14 19.07 50.05
CA GLY A 372 -8.97 19.95 50.05
C GLY A 372 -7.63 19.20 49.93
N ASN A 373 -6.57 19.92 49.56
CA ASN A 373 -5.21 19.37 49.57
C ASN A 373 -4.71 18.95 50.98
N ASN A 374 -5.27 19.54 52.04
CA ASN A 374 -5.03 19.12 53.43
C ASN A 374 -5.88 17.90 53.87
N GLY A 375 -6.67 17.31 52.97
CA GLY A 375 -7.54 16.18 53.26
C GLY A 375 -8.87 16.52 53.94
N LYS A 376 -9.12 17.77 54.37
CA LYS A 376 -10.44 18.18 54.89
C LYS A 376 -11.51 18.03 53.80
N GLN A 377 -12.68 17.49 54.17
CA GLN A 377 -13.84 17.27 53.29
C GLN A 377 -14.97 18.22 53.66
N HIS A 378 -15.65 18.79 52.67
CA HIS A 378 -16.93 19.50 52.83
C HIS A 378 -17.99 18.87 51.92
N GLY A 379 -19.17 18.59 52.46
CA GLY A 379 -20.27 17.93 51.75
C GLY A 379 -21.56 18.76 51.78
N MET A 380 -22.38 18.62 50.76
CA MET A 380 -23.67 19.31 50.63
C MET A 380 -24.69 18.45 49.85
N VAL A 381 -25.94 18.49 50.28
CA VAL A 381 -27.09 17.95 49.53
C VAL A 381 -27.53 19.00 48.52
N VAL A 382 -27.54 18.68 47.23
CA VAL A 382 -27.98 19.60 46.16
C VAL A 382 -29.50 19.51 45.96
N GLY A 383 -30.07 18.32 46.15
CA GLY A 383 -31.50 18.06 46.09
C GLY A 383 -31.89 16.99 45.08
N ASN A 384 -33.15 17.04 44.64
CA ASN A 384 -33.78 16.01 43.82
C ASN A 384 -34.17 16.55 42.43
N THR A 385 -34.01 15.72 41.39
CA THR A 385 -34.40 16.01 40.01
C THR A 385 -35.37 14.95 39.48
N ALA A 386 -36.57 15.36 39.09
CA ALA A 386 -37.53 14.46 38.46
C ALA A 386 -37.23 14.27 36.96
N LEU A 387 -36.94 13.04 36.56
CA LEU A 387 -36.86 12.59 35.17
C LEU A 387 -37.99 11.56 34.94
N PRO A 388 -39.26 12.01 34.81
CA PRO A 388 -40.41 11.12 34.69
C PRO A 388 -40.36 10.24 33.43
N ASP A 389 -41.17 9.19 33.43
CA ASP A 389 -41.44 8.37 32.26
C ASP A 389 -41.98 9.22 31.10
N VAL A 390 -41.37 9.05 29.93
CA VAL A 390 -41.94 9.54 28.69
C VAL A 390 -42.86 8.46 28.14
N ASN A 391 -44.15 8.78 28.00
CA ASN A 391 -45.12 7.86 27.41
C ASN A 391 -44.60 7.34 26.08
N THR A 392 -44.52 6.01 25.94
CA THR A 392 -44.05 5.40 24.70
C THR A 392 -45.05 5.73 23.60
N LYS A 393 -44.57 6.45 22.58
CA LYS A 393 -45.35 6.85 21.42
C LYS A 393 -44.69 6.26 20.18
N LEU A 394 -45.49 5.60 19.37
CA LEU A 394 -45.11 5.21 18.03
C LEU A 394 -46.25 5.65 17.12
N ASP A 395 -45.89 6.33 16.05
CA ASP A 395 -46.77 6.77 14.97
C ASP A 395 -46.02 6.62 13.65
N ALA A 396 -46.72 6.26 12.58
CA ALA A 396 -46.10 6.06 11.27
C ALA A 396 -47.11 6.29 10.14
N GLU A 397 -46.63 6.93 9.08
CA GLU A 397 -47.42 7.29 7.90
C GLU A 397 -46.68 6.89 6.62
N ILE A 398 -47.42 6.54 5.58
CA ILE A 398 -46.88 6.24 4.25
C ILE A 398 -47.02 7.48 3.37
N LYS A 399 -45.90 7.92 2.79
CA LYS A 399 -45.77 9.15 2.00
C LYS A 399 -45.08 8.91 0.66
N HIS A 400 -45.11 9.92 -0.21
CA HIS A 400 -44.41 9.94 -1.50
C HIS A 400 -44.63 8.70 -2.39
N VAL A 401 -45.86 8.16 -2.41
CA VAL A 401 -46.20 6.97 -3.20
C VAL A 401 -46.11 7.27 -4.69
N ASN A 402 -45.04 6.79 -5.32
CA ASN A 402 -44.81 6.85 -6.76
C ASN A 402 -45.24 5.52 -7.40
N LYS A 403 -46.41 5.53 -8.05
CA LYS A 403 -47.00 4.32 -8.66
C LYS A 403 -46.21 3.84 -9.87
N ASP A 404 -45.72 4.75 -10.71
CA ASP A 404 -44.95 4.40 -11.92
C ASP A 404 -43.60 3.75 -11.55
N LYS A 405 -42.83 4.37 -10.64
CA LYS A 405 -41.53 3.82 -10.19
C LYS A 405 -41.66 2.67 -9.18
N GLY A 406 -42.85 2.42 -8.66
CA GLY A 406 -43.09 1.44 -7.61
C GLY A 406 -42.28 1.75 -6.34
N SER A 407 -42.44 2.94 -5.77
CA SER A 407 -41.74 3.34 -4.55
C SER A 407 -42.63 4.14 -3.61
N TYR A 408 -42.32 4.11 -2.32
CA TYR A 408 -42.95 4.96 -1.31
C TYR A 408 -42.04 5.11 -0.09
N ASP A 409 -42.32 6.11 0.73
CA ASP A 409 -41.62 6.35 1.99
C ASP A 409 -42.49 5.95 3.17
N VAL A 410 -41.88 5.43 4.22
CA VAL A 410 -42.51 5.24 5.54
C VAL A 410 -41.85 6.24 6.48
N VAL A 411 -42.62 7.22 6.97
CA VAL A 411 -42.15 8.24 7.93
C VAL A 411 -42.68 7.86 9.31
N ILE A 412 -41.78 7.78 10.31
CA ILE A 412 -42.08 7.27 11.65
C ILE A 412 -41.72 8.33 12.70
N LYS A 413 -42.63 8.56 13.65
CA LYS A 413 -42.38 9.36 14.86
C LYS A 413 -42.43 8.43 16.07
N GLY A 414 -41.26 8.13 16.62
CA GLY A 414 -41.08 7.17 17.71
C GLY A 414 -40.35 7.77 18.91
N GLN A 415 -40.91 7.57 20.11
CA GLN A 415 -40.29 7.91 21.40
C GLN A 415 -40.55 6.78 22.41
N ILE A 416 -39.52 6.40 23.15
CA ILE A 416 -39.56 5.34 24.18
C ILE A 416 -38.72 5.78 25.40
N ASP A 417 -39.06 5.25 26.58
CA ASP A 417 -38.45 5.60 27.88
C ASP A 417 -36.91 5.68 27.87
N SER A 418 -36.26 4.63 27.39
CA SER A 418 -34.80 4.48 27.33
C SER A 418 -34.13 5.21 26.15
N GLY A 419 -34.91 5.93 25.33
CA GLY A 419 -34.49 6.41 24.03
C GLY A 419 -34.50 5.30 22.96
N VAL A 420 -34.74 5.70 21.72
CA VAL A 420 -34.82 4.78 20.57
C VAL A 420 -33.43 4.29 20.19
N ARG A 421 -33.22 2.97 20.23
CA ARG A 421 -32.02 2.29 19.75
C ARG A 421 -32.04 2.13 18.23
N GLU A 422 -33.16 1.64 17.72
CA GLU A 422 -33.41 1.48 16.28
C GLU A 422 -34.91 1.28 15.99
N ILE A 423 -35.29 1.50 14.74
CA ILE A 423 -36.62 1.18 14.22
C ILE A 423 -36.44 0.30 12.98
N LEU A 424 -37.14 -0.83 12.96
CA LEU A 424 -37.17 -1.77 11.85
C LEU A 424 -38.57 -1.81 11.22
N VAL A 425 -38.62 -1.77 9.89
CA VAL A 425 -39.85 -1.64 9.10
C VAL A 425 -39.91 -2.82 8.13
N PRO A 426 -40.56 -3.94 8.49
CA PRO A 426 -40.80 -5.02 7.55
C PRO A 426 -41.90 -4.67 6.55
N ILE A 427 -41.61 -4.91 5.28
CA ILE A 427 -42.47 -4.67 4.12
C ILE A 427 -42.51 -5.95 3.27
N TRP A 428 -43.67 -6.31 2.74
CA TRP A 428 -43.86 -7.48 1.85
C TRP A 428 -45.09 -7.30 0.94
N SER A 429 -45.18 -8.09 -0.13
CA SER A 429 -46.36 -8.14 -1.03
C SER A 429 -46.97 -9.54 -1.20
N ASP A 430 -46.22 -10.61 -0.91
CA ASP A 430 -46.74 -11.99 -0.91
C ASP A 430 -47.60 -12.22 0.34
N LYS A 431 -48.78 -12.83 0.18
CA LYS A 431 -49.70 -13.14 1.30
C LYS A 431 -49.07 -14.01 2.39
N ASN A 432 -48.04 -14.80 2.06
CA ASN A 432 -47.29 -15.66 2.96
C ASN A 432 -45.92 -15.05 3.37
N GLN A 433 -45.72 -13.74 3.17
CA GLN A 433 -44.50 -13.01 3.54
C GLN A 433 -43.20 -13.52 2.86
N LYS A 434 -43.29 -14.26 1.75
CA LYS A 434 -42.13 -14.85 1.05
C LYS A 434 -41.15 -13.83 0.46
N ASP A 435 -41.57 -12.58 0.28
CA ASP A 435 -40.76 -11.46 -0.22
C ASP A 435 -40.50 -10.38 0.85
N ILE A 436 -40.68 -10.73 2.14
CA ILE A 436 -40.48 -9.80 3.25
C ILE A 436 -39.05 -9.29 3.31
N LYS A 437 -38.92 -7.96 3.43
CA LYS A 437 -37.65 -7.28 3.72
C LYS A 437 -37.80 -6.38 4.91
N TRP A 438 -36.82 -6.45 5.81
CA TRP A 438 -36.70 -5.63 7.00
C TRP A 438 -35.80 -4.44 6.70
N TYR A 439 -36.37 -3.24 6.69
CA TYR A 439 -35.64 -2.00 6.47
C TYR A 439 -35.31 -1.35 7.81
N LYS A 440 -34.07 -0.89 8.01
CA LYS A 440 -33.70 -0.07 9.17
C LYS A 440 -33.98 1.40 8.88
N ALA A 441 -34.79 2.05 9.72
CA ALA A 441 -35.18 3.43 9.50
C ALA A 441 -34.02 4.39 9.84
N SER A 442 -33.83 5.40 8.99
CA SER A 442 -32.80 6.44 9.15
C SER A 442 -33.38 7.64 9.89
N LYS A 443 -32.68 8.16 10.89
CA LYS A 443 -33.14 9.32 11.68
C LYS A 443 -32.98 10.61 10.89
N GLN A 444 -34.01 11.45 10.89
CA GLN A 444 -34.08 12.75 10.23
C GLN A 444 -33.72 13.90 11.18
N ALA A 445 -33.41 15.07 10.63
CA ALA A 445 -33.03 16.25 11.41
C ALA A 445 -34.15 16.80 12.30
N ASP A 446 -35.42 16.57 11.94
CA ASP A 446 -36.61 16.92 12.75
C ASP A 446 -36.89 15.92 13.89
N GLY A 447 -36.07 14.87 14.02
CA GLY A 447 -36.22 13.82 15.04
C GLY A 447 -37.12 12.65 14.65
N SER A 448 -37.78 12.70 13.49
CA SER A 448 -38.50 11.55 12.91
C SER A 448 -37.52 10.53 12.29
N TYR A 449 -38.04 9.43 11.75
CA TYR A 449 -37.28 8.40 11.04
C TYR A 449 -37.92 8.11 9.69
N ILE A 450 -37.14 7.65 8.70
CA ILE A 450 -37.63 7.34 7.36
C ILE A 450 -37.09 6.01 6.82
N VAL A 451 -37.93 5.31 6.06
CA VAL A 451 -37.56 4.17 5.20
C VAL A 451 -38.02 4.44 3.78
N HIS A 452 -37.14 4.22 2.80
CA HIS A 452 -37.45 4.29 1.38
C HIS A 452 -37.69 2.88 0.82
N MET A 453 -38.91 2.60 0.37
CA MET A 453 -39.29 1.34 -0.28
C MET A 453 -39.16 1.49 -1.80
N ASN A 454 -38.67 0.43 -2.48
CA ASN A 454 -38.73 0.32 -3.94
C ASN A 454 -39.01 -1.13 -4.37
N ILE A 455 -39.87 -1.35 -5.37
CA ILE A 455 -40.23 -2.68 -5.89
C ILE A 455 -39.05 -3.51 -6.40
N ALA A 456 -37.94 -2.90 -6.84
CA ALA A 456 -36.73 -3.63 -7.22
C ALA A 456 -36.18 -4.46 -6.05
N ASN A 457 -36.36 -3.99 -4.81
CA ASN A 457 -36.03 -4.78 -3.62
C ASN A 457 -36.97 -5.98 -3.41
N HIS A 458 -38.18 -5.95 -3.95
CA HIS A 458 -39.22 -6.97 -3.80
C HIS A 458 -39.49 -7.71 -5.13
N LYS A 459 -38.42 -8.02 -5.88
CA LYS A 459 -38.46 -8.79 -7.13
C LYS A 459 -39.38 -8.20 -8.22
N TYR A 460 -39.60 -6.89 -8.20
CA TYR A 460 -40.54 -6.18 -9.07
C TYR A 460 -41.98 -6.69 -8.97
N ASN A 461 -42.37 -7.19 -7.79
CA ASN A 461 -43.77 -7.47 -7.48
C ASN A 461 -44.58 -6.17 -7.49
N ARG A 462 -45.81 -6.24 -7.99
CA ARG A 462 -46.80 -5.16 -8.00
C ARG A 462 -48.13 -5.69 -7.46
N GLY A 463 -48.94 -4.79 -6.89
CA GLY A 463 -50.11 -5.11 -6.09
C GLY A 463 -50.05 -4.44 -4.71
N THR A 464 -50.60 -5.11 -3.70
CA THR A 464 -50.70 -4.60 -2.33
C THR A 464 -49.46 -4.94 -1.52
N TYR A 465 -48.78 -3.92 -0.99
CA TYR A 465 -47.70 -4.04 -0.02
C TYR A 465 -48.21 -3.79 1.39
N THR A 466 -47.91 -4.68 2.33
CA THR A 466 -48.18 -4.49 3.76
C THR A 466 -46.94 -3.95 4.46
N THR A 467 -47.12 -2.98 5.36
CA THR A 467 -46.04 -2.31 6.11
C THR A 467 -46.34 -2.34 7.61
N HIS A 468 -45.41 -2.89 8.40
CA HIS A 468 -45.39 -2.78 9.87
C HIS A 468 -44.16 -1.98 10.31
N VAL A 469 -44.16 -1.51 11.56
CA VAL A 469 -43.04 -0.79 12.19
C VAL A 469 -42.79 -1.37 13.58
N TYR A 470 -41.53 -1.63 13.91
CA TYR A 470 -41.06 -2.11 15.21
C TYR A 470 -39.95 -1.21 15.75
N MET A 471 -40.21 -0.53 16.86
CA MET A 471 -39.28 0.34 17.56
C MET A 471 -38.67 -0.39 18.76
N TYR A 472 -37.34 -0.32 18.90
CA TYR A 472 -36.58 -0.91 20.00
C TYR A 472 -35.94 0.18 20.85
N GLY A 473 -36.08 0.08 22.17
CA GLY A 473 -35.42 0.95 23.15
C GLY A 473 -34.01 0.49 23.52
N ASN A 474 -33.22 1.39 24.10
CA ASN A 474 -31.88 1.05 24.61
C ASN A 474 -31.91 0.06 25.80
N ASN A 475 -33.04 -0.02 26.52
CA ASN A 475 -33.29 -1.05 27.54
C ASN A 475 -33.75 -2.41 26.97
N GLY A 476 -33.87 -2.53 25.64
CA GLY A 476 -34.34 -3.75 24.97
C GLY A 476 -35.85 -3.92 24.89
N LYS A 477 -36.67 -3.03 25.49
CA LYS A 477 -38.12 -3.03 25.27
C LYS A 477 -38.45 -2.79 23.80
N GLN A 478 -39.50 -3.43 23.30
CA GLN A 478 -39.99 -3.31 21.93
C GLN A 478 -41.42 -2.76 21.94
N HIS A 479 -41.75 -1.88 20.99
CA HIS A 479 -43.12 -1.49 20.67
C HIS A 479 -43.32 -1.62 19.15
N GLY A 480 -44.51 -2.05 18.71
CA GLY A 480 -44.75 -2.30 17.28
C GLY A 480 -46.16 -1.95 16.86
N MET A 481 -46.32 -1.61 15.58
CA MET A 481 -47.60 -1.25 14.98
C MET A 481 -47.73 -1.76 13.54
N VAL A 482 -48.98 -1.92 13.11
CA VAL A 482 -49.35 -2.09 11.70
C VAL A 482 -49.59 -0.70 11.13
N VAL A 483 -48.86 -0.31 10.08
CA VAL A 483 -49.04 0.99 9.41
C VAL A 483 -50.17 0.91 8.39
N GLY A 484 -50.25 -0.21 7.68
CA GLY A 484 -51.32 -0.49 6.73
C GLY A 484 -50.82 -1.05 5.41
N ASN A 485 -51.64 -0.86 4.38
CA ASN A 485 -51.42 -1.39 3.04
C ASN A 485 -51.27 -0.27 2.01
N THR A 486 -50.34 -0.42 1.06
CA THR A 486 -50.14 0.49 -0.08
C THR A 486 -50.30 -0.28 -1.39
N ILE A 487 -51.11 0.24 -2.30
CA ILE A 487 -51.35 -0.39 -3.61
C ILE A 487 -50.43 0.27 -4.65
N LEU A 488 -49.49 -0.50 -5.16
CA LEU A 488 -48.64 -0.16 -6.31
C LEU A 488 -49.18 -0.95 -7.52
N PRO A 489 -50.09 -0.38 -8.34
CA PRO A 489 -50.73 -1.12 -9.42
C PRO A 489 -49.71 -1.55 -10.50
N ASP A 490 -50.09 -2.55 -11.30
CA ASP A 490 -49.47 -2.73 -12.61
C ASP A 490 -49.78 -1.47 -13.44
N VAL A 491 -48.74 -0.79 -13.89
CA VAL A 491 -48.81 0.34 -14.82
C VAL A 491 -47.99 -0.05 -16.06
N HIS A 492 -48.34 0.52 -17.22
CA HIS A 492 -47.54 0.44 -18.45
C HIS A 492 -47.15 -0.97 -18.95
N SER A 493 -48.12 -1.89 -19.11
CA SER A 493 -47.92 -3.05 -20.00
C SER A 493 -48.30 -2.67 -21.44
N LYS A 494 -47.31 -2.47 -22.30
CA LYS A 494 -47.49 -2.24 -23.74
C LYS A 494 -46.83 -3.38 -24.53
N LEU A 495 -47.55 -3.94 -25.49
CA LEU A 495 -47.00 -4.92 -26.44
C LEU A 495 -47.61 -4.68 -27.81
N GLU A 496 -46.81 -4.12 -28.71
CA GLU A 496 -47.12 -3.94 -30.13
C GLU A 496 -46.08 -4.71 -30.95
N ALA A 497 -46.48 -5.24 -32.11
CA ALA A 497 -45.55 -5.84 -33.05
C ALA A 497 -46.07 -5.68 -34.49
N GLU A 498 -45.15 -5.69 -35.44
CA GLU A 498 -45.42 -5.56 -36.87
C GLU A 498 -44.48 -6.46 -37.68
N ILE A 499 -44.94 -6.88 -38.87
CA ILE A 499 -44.12 -7.61 -39.84
C ILE A 499 -43.55 -6.61 -40.84
N LYS A 500 -42.22 -6.64 -41.03
CA LYS A 500 -41.46 -5.75 -41.92
C LYS A 500 -40.49 -6.54 -42.81
N ASN A 501 -39.87 -5.85 -43.76
CA ASN A 501 -38.76 -6.37 -44.58
C ASN A 501 -39.05 -7.70 -45.30
N VAL A 502 -40.27 -7.87 -45.81
CA VAL A 502 -40.71 -9.12 -46.47
C VAL A 502 -39.99 -9.31 -47.81
N ASN A 503 -38.95 -10.15 -47.83
CA ASN A 503 -38.22 -10.53 -49.03
C ASN A 503 -38.84 -11.79 -49.66
N GLN A 504 -39.56 -11.58 -50.76
CA GLN A 504 -40.23 -12.65 -51.51
C GLN A 504 -39.26 -13.61 -52.20
N ALA A 505 -38.06 -13.15 -52.59
CA ALA A 505 -37.07 -14.00 -53.25
C ALA A 505 -36.41 -14.95 -52.24
N GLU A 506 -35.88 -14.44 -51.13
CA GLU A 506 -35.24 -15.23 -50.08
C GLU A 506 -36.24 -16.03 -49.23
N GLY A 507 -37.50 -15.58 -49.13
CA GLY A 507 -38.45 -16.10 -48.17
C GLY A 507 -38.07 -15.72 -46.74
N SER A 508 -37.81 -14.44 -46.50
CA SER A 508 -37.47 -13.88 -45.20
C SER A 508 -38.37 -12.69 -44.86
N TYR A 509 -38.52 -12.41 -43.56
CA TYR A 509 -39.14 -11.20 -43.04
C TYR A 509 -38.73 -10.96 -41.58
N ASP A 510 -38.91 -9.74 -41.12
CA ASP A 510 -38.65 -9.36 -39.74
C ASP A 510 -39.95 -9.18 -38.97
N VAL A 511 -39.96 -9.58 -37.70
CA VAL A 511 -40.99 -9.22 -36.74
C VAL A 511 -40.37 -8.20 -35.78
N VAL A 512 -40.83 -6.95 -35.85
CA VAL A 512 -40.36 -5.87 -34.96
C VAL A 512 -41.36 -5.70 -33.83
N ILE A 513 -40.89 -5.71 -32.58
CA ILE A 513 -41.72 -5.74 -31.37
C ILE A 513 -41.36 -4.56 -30.46
N ASN A 514 -42.37 -3.75 -30.15
CA ASN A 514 -42.32 -2.69 -29.15
C ASN A 514 -42.99 -3.17 -27.86
N GLY A 515 -42.20 -3.81 -27.00
CA GLY A 515 -42.61 -4.29 -25.69
C GLY A 515 -42.13 -3.38 -24.57
N GLN A 516 -43.03 -3.06 -23.63
CA GLN A 516 -42.71 -2.43 -22.35
C GLN A 516 -43.55 -3.07 -21.24
N ILE A 517 -42.92 -3.39 -20.11
CA ILE A 517 -43.63 -3.76 -18.88
C ILE A 517 -42.83 -3.30 -17.67
N ASP A 518 -43.53 -2.72 -16.70
CA ASP A 518 -42.95 -2.08 -15.51
C ASP A 518 -42.17 -3.03 -14.57
N SER A 519 -42.38 -4.34 -14.66
CA SER A 519 -41.58 -5.35 -13.95
C SER A 519 -40.30 -5.73 -14.70
N GLY A 520 -40.06 -5.15 -15.88
CA GLY A 520 -39.00 -5.50 -16.81
C GLY A 520 -39.30 -6.76 -17.62
N ILE A 521 -38.85 -6.77 -18.86
CA ILE A 521 -38.99 -7.89 -19.80
C ILE A 521 -37.89 -8.91 -19.50
N LYS A 522 -38.27 -10.15 -19.23
CA LYS A 522 -37.36 -11.30 -19.10
C LYS A 522 -36.95 -11.80 -20.48
N GLU A 523 -37.93 -12.02 -21.35
CA GLU A 523 -37.74 -12.44 -22.74
C GLU A 523 -39.02 -12.25 -23.56
N ILE A 524 -38.86 -12.16 -24.88
CA ILE A 524 -39.97 -12.20 -25.84
C ILE A 524 -39.75 -13.41 -26.75
N LEU A 525 -40.79 -14.22 -26.90
CA LEU A 525 -40.80 -15.39 -27.77
C LEU A 525 -41.83 -15.21 -28.89
N VAL A 526 -41.44 -15.53 -30.11
CA VAL A 526 -42.19 -15.28 -31.34
C VAL A 526 -42.36 -16.62 -32.07
N PRO A 527 -43.46 -17.36 -31.87
CA PRO A 527 -43.75 -18.53 -32.65
C PRO A 527 -44.25 -18.17 -34.04
N ILE A 528 -43.67 -18.83 -35.04
CA ILE A 528 -43.96 -18.67 -36.47
C ILE A 528 -44.15 -20.07 -37.08
N TRP A 529 -45.12 -20.22 -37.97
CA TRP A 529 -45.42 -21.48 -38.70
C TRP A 529 -46.09 -21.19 -40.05
N SER A 530 -46.05 -22.15 -40.98
CA SER A 530 -46.80 -22.09 -42.26
C SER A 530 -47.80 -23.23 -42.46
N ALA A 531 -47.64 -24.35 -41.75
CA ALA A 531 -48.53 -25.49 -41.85
C ALA A 531 -49.80 -25.28 -41.01
N LYS A 532 -50.97 -25.66 -41.54
CA LYS A 532 -52.27 -25.49 -40.86
C LYS A 532 -52.38 -26.29 -39.55
N ASP A 533 -51.62 -27.37 -39.43
CA ASP A 533 -51.50 -28.23 -38.24
C ASP A 533 -50.35 -27.82 -37.31
N GLN A 534 -49.67 -26.71 -37.61
CA GLN A 534 -48.50 -26.18 -36.88
C GLN A 534 -47.29 -27.14 -36.81
N ASN A 535 -47.19 -28.16 -37.68
CA ASN A 535 -46.09 -29.14 -37.64
C ASN A 535 -44.69 -28.58 -38.00
N ASP A 536 -44.63 -27.34 -38.49
CA ASP A 536 -43.41 -26.59 -38.82
C ASP A 536 -43.17 -25.38 -37.90
N ILE A 537 -43.89 -25.31 -36.77
CA ILE A 537 -43.75 -24.20 -35.81
C ILE A 537 -42.34 -24.12 -35.23
N LYS A 538 -41.78 -22.91 -35.25
CA LYS A 538 -40.54 -22.57 -34.53
C LYS A 538 -40.77 -21.37 -33.63
N TRP A 539 -40.23 -21.48 -32.43
CA TRP A 539 -40.22 -20.44 -31.42
C TRP A 539 -38.89 -19.69 -31.50
N TYR A 540 -38.93 -18.45 -31.98
CA TYR A 540 -37.79 -17.57 -32.02
C TYR A 540 -37.72 -16.74 -30.74
N LYS A 541 -36.52 -16.49 -30.22
CA LYS A 541 -36.32 -15.53 -29.13
C LYS A 541 -35.96 -14.18 -29.74
N ALA A 542 -36.67 -13.12 -29.36
CA ALA A 542 -36.42 -11.80 -29.93
C ALA A 542 -35.15 -11.16 -29.37
N GLU A 543 -34.36 -10.57 -30.25
CA GLU A 543 -33.12 -9.88 -29.94
C GLU A 543 -33.41 -8.40 -29.68
N LYS A 544 -32.78 -7.81 -28.65
CA LYS A 544 -33.04 -6.42 -28.26
C LYS A 544 -32.19 -5.45 -29.07
N GLN A 545 -32.85 -4.46 -29.68
CA GLN A 545 -32.23 -3.42 -30.50
C GLN A 545 -31.76 -2.22 -29.65
N VAL A 546 -30.91 -1.37 -30.23
CA VAL A 546 -30.31 -0.19 -29.58
C VAL A 546 -31.37 0.86 -29.20
N ASP A 547 -32.45 0.97 -29.98
CA ASP A 547 -33.58 1.88 -29.72
C ASP A 547 -34.53 1.38 -28.60
N GLY A 548 -34.29 0.18 -28.08
CA GLY A 548 -35.09 -0.45 -27.02
C GLY A 548 -36.20 -1.38 -27.51
N SER A 549 -36.48 -1.43 -28.82
CA SER A 549 -37.35 -2.42 -29.45
C SER A 549 -36.70 -3.81 -29.49
N TYR A 550 -37.42 -4.81 -29.99
CA TYR A 550 -36.90 -6.17 -30.22
C TYR A 550 -37.19 -6.62 -31.65
N VAL A 551 -36.38 -7.53 -32.18
CA VAL A 551 -36.54 -8.08 -33.53
C VAL A 551 -36.43 -9.61 -33.55
N VAL A 552 -37.16 -10.25 -34.45
CA VAL A 552 -36.96 -11.65 -34.87
C VAL A 552 -36.81 -11.70 -36.37
N HIS A 553 -35.73 -12.34 -36.84
CA HIS A 553 -35.48 -12.61 -38.24
C HIS A 553 -36.02 -14.00 -38.63
N MET A 554 -37.04 -14.02 -39.48
CA MET A 554 -37.61 -15.25 -40.04
C MET A 554 -36.96 -15.57 -41.39
N ASN A 555 -36.70 -16.85 -41.65
CA ASN A 555 -36.31 -17.34 -42.97
C ASN A 555 -36.92 -18.73 -43.25
N ILE A 556 -37.42 -18.99 -44.46
CA ILE A 556 -38.02 -20.29 -44.85
C ILE A 556 -37.07 -21.49 -44.70
N ALA A 557 -35.75 -21.31 -44.72
CA ALA A 557 -34.78 -22.37 -44.43
C ALA A 557 -34.99 -23.00 -43.05
N ASN A 558 -35.47 -22.21 -42.08
CA ASN A 558 -35.85 -22.71 -40.78
C ASN A 558 -37.15 -23.55 -40.81
N HIS A 559 -38.02 -23.34 -41.80
CA HIS A 559 -39.33 -23.97 -41.93
C HIS A 559 -39.39 -24.93 -43.13
N LYS A 560 -38.36 -25.78 -43.28
CA LYS A 560 -38.27 -26.83 -44.32
C LYS A 560 -38.35 -26.29 -45.77
N TYR A 561 -38.07 -25.01 -45.99
CA TYR A 561 -38.24 -24.31 -47.27
C TYR A 561 -39.70 -24.27 -47.79
N ASN A 562 -40.68 -24.36 -46.89
CA ASN A 562 -42.08 -24.17 -47.23
C ASN A 562 -42.32 -22.75 -47.79
N ARG A 563 -43.25 -22.62 -48.73
CA ARG A 563 -43.75 -21.33 -49.24
C ARG A 563 -45.27 -21.30 -49.17
N GLY A 564 -45.83 -20.12 -48.93
CA GLY A 564 -47.24 -19.92 -48.62
C GLY A 564 -47.43 -18.90 -47.49
N THR A 565 -48.57 -18.97 -46.81
CA THR A 565 -48.92 -18.08 -45.70
C THR A 565 -48.22 -18.52 -44.41
N TYR A 566 -47.46 -17.61 -43.80
CA TYR A 566 -46.91 -17.75 -42.46
C TYR A 566 -47.74 -16.97 -41.45
N THR A 567 -48.05 -17.58 -40.31
CA THR A 567 -48.69 -16.94 -39.15
C THR A 567 -47.66 -16.58 -38.09
N THR A 568 -47.78 -15.40 -37.49
CA THR A 568 -46.87 -14.89 -36.44
C THR A 568 -47.64 -14.44 -35.21
N HIS A 569 -47.29 -14.99 -34.04
CA HIS A 569 -47.69 -14.45 -32.73
C HIS A 569 -46.46 -13.95 -31.97
N VAL A 570 -46.68 -13.12 -30.94
CA VAL A 570 -45.63 -12.61 -30.04
C VAL A 570 -46.07 -12.80 -28.60
N TYR A 571 -45.18 -13.34 -27.75
CA TYR A 571 -45.38 -13.54 -26.32
C TYR A 571 -44.26 -12.89 -25.50
N MET A 572 -44.59 -11.87 -24.73
CA MET A 572 -43.69 -11.18 -23.82
C MET A 572 -43.82 -11.74 -22.40
N TYR A 573 -42.71 -12.16 -21.82
CA TYR A 573 -42.59 -12.62 -20.43
C TYR A 573 -41.90 -11.56 -19.59
N SER A 574 -42.49 -11.24 -18.45
CA SER A 574 -41.91 -10.33 -17.46
C SER A 574 -41.01 -11.05 -16.45
N ASN A 575 -40.18 -10.29 -15.72
CA ASN A 575 -39.32 -10.84 -14.66
C ASN A 575 -40.09 -11.52 -13.52
N ASN A 576 -41.36 -11.16 -13.29
CA ASN A 576 -42.24 -11.79 -12.31
C ASN A 576 -43.05 -12.98 -12.87
N GLY A 577 -42.80 -13.38 -14.13
CA GLY A 577 -43.38 -14.57 -14.74
C GLY A 577 -44.77 -14.38 -15.38
N LYS A 578 -45.37 -13.18 -15.34
CA LYS A 578 -46.59 -12.88 -16.12
C LYS A 578 -46.27 -12.89 -17.62
N GLN A 579 -47.21 -13.43 -18.41
CA GLN A 579 -47.16 -13.51 -19.87
C GLN A 579 -48.20 -12.57 -20.49
N HIS A 580 -47.79 -11.79 -21.49
CA HIS A 580 -48.67 -11.01 -22.37
C HIS A 580 -48.46 -11.47 -23.80
N GLY A 581 -49.53 -11.70 -24.56
CA GLY A 581 -49.45 -12.23 -25.92
C GLY A 581 -50.35 -11.50 -26.90
N ILE A 582 -49.89 -11.35 -28.14
CA ILE A 582 -50.64 -10.77 -29.26
C ILE A 582 -50.50 -11.64 -30.51
N VAL A 583 -51.53 -11.61 -31.37
CA VAL A 583 -51.46 -12.10 -32.75
C VAL A 583 -50.95 -10.94 -33.60
N VAL A 584 -49.84 -11.12 -34.31
CA VAL A 584 -49.26 -10.05 -35.16
C VAL A 584 -49.96 -10.04 -36.52
N GLY A 585 -50.17 -11.23 -37.09
CA GLY A 585 -50.89 -11.39 -38.35
C GLY A 585 -50.32 -12.53 -39.19
N ASN A 586 -50.61 -12.45 -40.49
CA ASN A 586 -50.19 -13.40 -41.50
C ASN A 586 -49.40 -12.69 -42.61
N VAL A 587 -48.39 -13.34 -43.17
CA VAL A 587 -47.62 -12.86 -44.32
C VAL A 587 -47.52 -13.96 -45.38
N GLU A 588 -47.73 -13.62 -46.64
CA GLU A 588 -47.61 -14.57 -47.76
C GLU A 588 -46.22 -14.50 -48.38
N ILE A 589 -45.50 -15.63 -48.34
CA ILE A 589 -44.27 -15.85 -49.11
C ILE A 589 -44.64 -16.58 -50.40
N LYS A 590 -44.65 -15.85 -51.51
CA LYS A 590 -45.11 -16.31 -52.82
C LYS A 590 -44.27 -17.47 -53.33
N ASN A 591 -44.92 -18.42 -54.00
CA ASN A 591 -44.21 -19.45 -54.75
C ASN A 591 -43.68 -18.87 -56.08
N ILE A 592 -42.37 -18.98 -56.30
CA ILE A 592 -41.69 -18.49 -57.50
C ILE A 592 -41.22 -19.75 -58.28
N PRO A 593 -41.30 -19.80 -59.62
CA PRO A 593 -40.72 -20.91 -60.39
C PRO A 593 -39.20 -20.97 -60.26
N ASN A 594 -38.63 -22.19 -60.35
CA ASN A 594 -37.18 -22.34 -60.54
C ASN A 594 -36.81 -22.02 -61.99
N THR A 595 -35.59 -21.55 -62.24
CA THR A 595 -35.04 -21.38 -63.58
C THR A 595 -33.64 -22.01 -63.66
N LEU A 596 -33.30 -22.58 -64.82
CA LEU A 596 -31.97 -23.09 -65.13
C LEU A 596 -31.70 -22.90 -66.61
N SER A 597 -30.67 -22.11 -66.94
CA SER A 597 -30.21 -21.88 -68.31
C SER A 597 -28.70 -21.71 -68.32
N GLY A 598 -28.04 -21.87 -69.47
CA GLY A 598 -26.58 -21.78 -69.52
C GLY A 598 -25.99 -21.88 -70.92
N LYS A 599 -24.69 -21.63 -71.03
CA LYS A 599 -23.93 -21.68 -72.29
C LYS A 599 -22.43 -21.91 -72.04
N ILE A 600 -21.75 -22.42 -73.06
CA ILE A 600 -20.29 -22.51 -73.11
C ILE A 600 -19.74 -21.23 -73.77
N ILE A 601 -18.66 -20.67 -73.23
CA ILE A 601 -17.96 -19.47 -73.75
C ILE A 601 -16.43 -19.65 -73.67
N ASN A 602 -15.68 -18.66 -74.16
CA ASN A 602 -14.22 -18.54 -73.99
C ASN A 602 -13.40 -19.78 -74.40
N VAL A 603 -13.83 -20.50 -75.44
CA VAL A 603 -13.12 -21.67 -75.97
C VAL A 603 -11.73 -21.26 -76.49
N ASN A 604 -10.68 -21.69 -75.79
CA ASN A 604 -9.29 -21.38 -76.08
C ASN A 604 -8.56 -22.66 -76.49
N GLN A 605 -8.13 -22.71 -77.75
CA GLN A 605 -7.42 -23.85 -78.32
C GLN A 605 -5.96 -23.94 -77.84
N THR A 606 -5.29 -22.80 -77.64
CA THR A 606 -3.86 -22.76 -77.23
C THR A 606 -3.65 -23.25 -75.79
N ASN A 607 -4.67 -23.10 -74.93
CA ASN A 607 -4.65 -23.53 -73.53
C ASN A 607 -5.56 -24.75 -73.28
N SER A 608 -6.17 -25.30 -74.33
CA SER A 608 -7.13 -26.41 -74.29
C SER A 608 -8.16 -26.24 -73.17
N SER A 609 -8.91 -25.14 -73.20
CA SER A 609 -9.84 -24.74 -72.14
C SER A 609 -11.13 -24.10 -72.65
N TYR A 610 -12.19 -24.09 -71.84
CA TYR A 610 -13.38 -23.27 -72.05
C TYR A 610 -14.07 -22.94 -70.72
N ASP A 611 -14.98 -21.97 -70.73
CA ASP A 611 -15.81 -21.62 -69.57
C ASP A 611 -17.26 -22.05 -69.80
N VAL A 612 -17.96 -22.37 -68.71
CA VAL A 612 -19.40 -22.63 -68.69
C VAL A 612 -20.05 -21.59 -67.79
N VAL A 613 -21.06 -20.89 -68.29
CA VAL A 613 -21.82 -19.86 -67.53
C VAL A 613 -23.28 -20.25 -67.45
N ILE A 614 -23.81 -20.34 -66.23
CA ILE A 614 -25.15 -20.77 -65.90
C ILE A 614 -25.91 -19.63 -65.20
N ASP A 615 -27.12 -19.37 -65.65
CA ASP A 615 -28.06 -18.42 -65.06
C ASP A 615 -29.23 -19.22 -64.47
N ALA A 616 -29.35 -19.20 -63.14
CA ALA A 616 -30.15 -20.14 -62.38
C ALA A 616 -30.74 -19.53 -61.10
N PHE A 617 -31.99 -19.87 -60.80
CA PHE A 617 -32.70 -19.48 -59.59
C PHE A 617 -33.47 -20.67 -59.01
N SER A 618 -33.47 -20.79 -57.68
CA SER A 618 -34.31 -21.77 -56.97
C SER A 618 -35.12 -21.10 -55.86
N ASN A 619 -36.41 -21.45 -55.81
CA ASN A 619 -37.32 -20.97 -54.77
C ASN A 619 -37.03 -21.53 -53.37
N SER A 620 -36.24 -22.58 -53.23
CA SER A 620 -35.71 -23.09 -51.95
C SER A 620 -34.24 -22.73 -51.72
N GLY A 621 -33.65 -21.92 -52.60
CA GLY A 621 -32.21 -21.71 -52.66
C GLY A 621 -31.50 -22.90 -53.33
N ILE A 622 -30.39 -22.56 -53.99
CA ILE A 622 -29.50 -23.51 -54.67
C ILE A 622 -28.52 -24.05 -53.63
N ARG A 623 -28.42 -25.37 -53.50
CA ARG A 623 -27.43 -26.04 -52.65
C ARG A 623 -26.08 -26.09 -53.33
N GLU A 624 -26.10 -26.41 -54.63
CA GLU A 624 -24.95 -26.45 -55.52
C GLU A 624 -25.41 -26.66 -56.97
N ILE A 625 -24.63 -26.16 -57.92
CA ILE A 625 -24.72 -26.56 -59.32
C ILE A 625 -23.51 -27.44 -59.63
N LEU A 626 -23.75 -28.64 -60.13
CA LEU A 626 -22.70 -29.56 -60.57
C LEU A 626 -22.76 -29.73 -62.08
N ILE A 627 -21.60 -29.58 -62.73
CA ILE A 627 -21.42 -29.60 -64.18
C ILE A 627 -20.50 -30.78 -64.51
N PRO A 628 -21.05 -31.97 -64.81
CA PRO A 628 -20.24 -33.07 -65.29
C PRO A 628 -19.80 -32.82 -66.73
N ILE A 629 -18.50 -33.02 -66.95
CA ILE A 629 -17.82 -32.90 -68.24
C ILE A 629 -17.04 -34.20 -68.48
N TRP A 630 -17.01 -34.69 -69.73
CA TRP A 630 -16.24 -35.87 -70.15
C TRP A 630 -15.90 -35.79 -71.63
N SER A 631 -14.87 -36.52 -72.07
CA SER A 631 -14.46 -36.61 -73.48
C SER A 631 -14.63 -37.98 -74.12
N ARG A 632 -14.75 -39.04 -73.31
CA ARG A 632 -14.80 -40.43 -73.80
C ARG A 632 -16.24 -40.93 -73.82
N ASN A 633 -16.62 -41.64 -74.88
CA ASN A 633 -18.00 -42.12 -75.07
C ASN A 633 -18.49 -43.07 -73.96
N ASP A 634 -17.57 -43.72 -73.23
CA ASP A 634 -17.85 -44.58 -72.08
C ASP A 634 -17.97 -43.80 -70.75
N GLN A 635 -17.81 -42.48 -70.77
CA GLN A 635 -17.76 -41.59 -69.60
C GLN A 635 -16.65 -41.94 -68.59
N SER A 636 -15.64 -42.74 -68.96
CA SER A 636 -14.58 -43.18 -68.05
C SER A 636 -13.68 -42.04 -67.54
N ASP A 637 -13.70 -40.88 -68.21
CA ASP A 637 -12.97 -39.66 -67.83
C ASP A 637 -13.88 -38.56 -67.24
N ILE A 638 -15.12 -38.88 -66.89
CA ILE A 638 -16.09 -37.90 -66.37
C ILE A 638 -15.60 -37.24 -65.08
N LYS A 639 -15.66 -35.91 -65.04
CA LYS A 639 -15.40 -35.12 -63.84
C LYS A 639 -16.55 -34.16 -63.58
N TRP A 640 -16.98 -34.16 -62.33
CA TRP A 640 -18.03 -33.28 -61.83
C TRP A 640 -17.40 -32.00 -61.30
N TYR A 641 -17.62 -30.91 -61.99
CA TYR A 641 -17.19 -29.58 -61.56
C TYR A 641 -18.30 -28.96 -60.72
N LYS A 642 -17.96 -28.46 -59.53
CA LYS A 642 -18.88 -27.59 -58.78
C LYS A 642 -18.77 -26.18 -59.35
N ALA A 643 -19.88 -25.59 -59.76
CA ALA A 643 -19.89 -24.23 -60.23
C ALA A 643 -19.82 -23.24 -59.06
N GLU A 644 -19.22 -22.08 -59.31
CA GLU A 644 -19.06 -21.01 -58.33
C GLU A 644 -19.82 -19.76 -58.79
N GLU A 645 -20.56 -19.12 -57.89
CA GLU A 645 -21.32 -17.90 -58.21
C GLU A 645 -20.36 -16.71 -58.33
N GLY A 646 -20.37 -16.06 -59.49
CA GLY A 646 -19.58 -14.89 -59.82
C GLY A 646 -20.26 -13.59 -59.42
N ALA A 647 -19.50 -12.49 -59.44
CA ALA A 647 -19.98 -11.16 -59.11
C ALA A 647 -21.06 -10.60 -60.07
N ASP A 648 -21.34 -11.30 -61.18
CA ASP A 648 -22.42 -11.02 -62.12
C ASP A 648 -23.75 -11.74 -61.79
N GLY A 649 -23.81 -12.48 -60.67
CA GLY A 649 -24.98 -13.25 -60.25
C GLY A 649 -25.20 -14.53 -61.06
N LYS A 650 -24.17 -15.05 -61.72
CA LYS A 650 -24.21 -16.27 -62.53
C LYS A 650 -23.20 -17.28 -62.01
N TRP A 651 -23.43 -18.56 -62.31
CA TRP A 651 -22.57 -19.64 -61.86
C TRP A 651 -21.59 -20.04 -62.96
N HIS A 652 -20.30 -20.08 -62.64
CA HIS A 652 -19.22 -20.30 -63.59
C HIS A 652 -18.46 -21.59 -63.29
N VAL A 653 -18.00 -22.27 -64.35
CA VAL A 653 -17.00 -23.35 -64.28
C VAL A 653 -15.95 -23.10 -65.34
N HIS A 654 -14.68 -23.08 -64.94
CA HIS A 654 -13.55 -23.16 -65.86
C HIS A 654 -13.16 -24.62 -66.10
N MET A 655 -13.14 -25.03 -67.36
CA MET A 655 -12.72 -26.35 -67.81
C MET A 655 -11.36 -26.25 -68.51
N GLN A 656 -10.44 -27.16 -68.18
CA GLN A 656 -9.20 -27.38 -68.95
C GLN A 656 -9.03 -28.87 -69.27
N ALA A 657 -8.53 -29.19 -70.46
CA ALA A 657 -8.22 -30.56 -70.88
C ALA A 657 -7.20 -31.26 -69.97
N ALA A 658 -6.32 -30.49 -69.31
CA ALA A 658 -5.40 -30.99 -68.27
C ALA A 658 -6.15 -31.74 -67.15
N ASN A 659 -7.36 -31.30 -66.80
CA ASN A 659 -8.20 -32.00 -65.82
C ASN A 659 -8.68 -33.36 -66.33
N HIS A 660 -8.81 -33.55 -67.63
CA HIS A 660 -9.23 -34.81 -68.26
C HIS A 660 -8.02 -35.55 -68.86
N ASN A 661 -6.93 -35.65 -68.09
CA ASN A 661 -5.69 -36.35 -68.48
C ASN A 661 -5.04 -35.83 -69.78
N PHE A 662 -5.28 -34.57 -70.16
CA PHE A 662 -4.89 -33.98 -71.43
C PHE A 662 -5.54 -34.66 -72.66
N ASN A 663 -6.72 -35.26 -72.50
CA ASN A 663 -7.50 -35.75 -73.64
C ASN A 663 -7.82 -34.59 -74.60
N SER A 664 -7.53 -34.77 -75.88
CA SER A 664 -7.94 -33.88 -76.96
C SER A 664 -9.25 -34.34 -77.62
N GLY A 665 -9.90 -33.46 -78.38
CA GLY A 665 -11.11 -33.77 -79.13
C GLY A 665 -12.38 -33.29 -78.45
N ALA A 666 -13.45 -34.09 -78.55
CA ALA A 666 -14.79 -33.76 -78.09
C ALA A 666 -14.93 -33.78 -76.57
N PHE A 667 -15.60 -32.77 -76.00
CA PHE A 667 -15.98 -32.67 -74.59
C PHE A 667 -17.47 -32.38 -74.47
N TYR A 668 -18.20 -33.26 -73.79
CA TYR A 668 -19.63 -33.11 -73.50
C TYR A 668 -19.83 -32.39 -72.17
N THR A 669 -20.84 -31.52 -72.07
CA THR A 669 -21.12 -30.72 -70.85
C THR A 669 -22.60 -30.77 -70.50
N HIS A 670 -22.91 -31.27 -69.29
CA HIS A 670 -24.24 -31.23 -68.69
C HIS A 670 -24.22 -30.35 -67.42
N VAL A 671 -25.40 -30.00 -66.91
CA VAL A 671 -25.58 -29.12 -65.74
C VAL A 671 -26.71 -29.67 -64.86
N TYR A 672 -26.45 -29.79 -63.56
CA TYR A 672 -27.41 -30.25 -62.56
C TYR A 672 -27.50 -29.22 -61.42
N MET A 673 -28.63 -28.54 -61.27
CA MET A 673 -28.88 -27.62 -60.16
C MET A 673 -29.56 -28.37 -59.02
N TYR A 674 -28.84 -28.64 -57.93
CA TYR A 674 -29.41 -29.23 -56.71
C TYR A 674 -29.91 -28.13 -55.77
N MET A 675 -31.09 -28.33 -55.21
CA MET A 675 -31.79 -27.37 -54.37
C MET A 675 -31.77 -27.78 -52.90
N ASN A 676 -31.90 -26.83 -51.98
CA ASN A 676 -31.82 -27.14 -50.53
C ASN A 676 -32.96 -28.04 -50.02
N ASN A 677 -34.09 -28.11 -50.74
CA ASN A 677 -35.19 -29.04 -50.47
C ASN A 677 -34.93 -30.48 -50.97
N GLY A 678 -33.76 -30.75 -51.58
CA GLY A 678 -33.36 -32.07 -52.06
C GLY A 678 -33.76 -32.41 -53.51
N LYS A 679 -34.54 -31.56 -54.19
CA LYS A 679 -34.85 -31.71 -55.62
C LYS A 679 -33.70 -31.21 -56.50
N PHE A 680 -33.73 -31.53 -57.79
CA PHE A 680 -32.80 -30.97 -58.77
C PHE A 680 -33.48 -30.65 -60.11
N GLU A 681 -32.88 -29.75 -60.88
CA GLU A 681 -33.17 -29.48 -62.29
C GLU A 681 -31.96 -29.86 -63.16
N PHE A 682 -32.19 -30.15 -64.45
CA PHE A 682 -31.16 -30.63 -65.38
C PHE A 682 -31.16 -29.84 -66.70
N LEU A 683 -29.97 -29.59 -67.26
CA LEU A 683 -29.75 -28.96 -68.56
C LEU A 683 -28.57 -29.61 -69.29
N ASN A 684 -28.72 -29.85 -70.60
CA ASN A 684 -27.64 -30.32 -71.48
C ASN A 684 -27.12 -29.14 -72.33
N LEU A 685 -25.80 -28.90 -72.32
CA LEU A 685 -25.15 -27.82 -73.07
C LEU A 685 -24.43 -28.30 -74.34
N GLY A 686 -24.43 -29.59 -74.64
CA GLY A 686 -23.85 -30.16 -75.85
C GLY A 686 -22.34 -30.40 -75.77
N GLN A 687 -21.65 -30.24 -76.90
CA GLN A 687 -20.27 -30.69 -77.13
C GLN A 687 -19.37 -29.53 -77.59
N THR A 688 -18.14 -29.44 -77.05
CA THR A 688 -17.08 -28.50 -77.44
C THR A 688 -15.81 -29.27 -77.83
N VAL A 689 -14.95 -28.73 -78.69
CA VAL A 689 -13.74 -29.43 -79.20
C VAL A 689 -12.46 -28.69 -78.81
N LEU A 690 -11.44 -29.40 -78.30
CA LEU A 690 -10.15 -28.87 -77.87
C LEU A 690 -8.96 -29.62 -78.51
N SER A 691 -7.80 -28.96 -78.63
CA SER A 691 -6.57 -29.48 -79.26
C SER A 691 -5.49 -29.88 -78.23
N ASP A 692 -4.39 -30.51 -78.67
CA ASP A 692 -3.30 -31.06 -77.83
C ASP A 692 -2.23 -30.03 -77.40
N ILE A 693 -1.71 -30.17 -76.18
CA ILE A 693 -0.58 -29.37 -75.65
C ILE A 693 0.52 -30.27 -75.09
N SER A 694 1.77 -30.01 -75.48
CA SER A 694 2.96 -30.78 -75.06
C SER A 694 3.69 -30.17 -73.85
N LYS A 695 4.34 -31.02 -73.05
CA LYS A 695 5.04 -30.66 -71.79
C LYS A 695 6.26 -29.76 -72.03
N SER A 696 6.38 -28.65 -71.30
CA SER A 696 7.57 -27.77 -71.32
C SER A 696 8.63 -28.16 -70.28
N SER A 697 9.90 -27.81 -70.56
CA SER A 697 11.08 -28.10 -69.74
C SER A 697 11.74 -26.81 -69.25
N GLY A 698 12.08 -26.71 -67.96
CA GLY A 698 12.73 -25.51 -67.40
C GLY A 698 12.69 -25.31 -65.87
N ASN A 699 11.95 -26.14 -65.12
CA ASN A 699 11.80 -25.98 -63.66
C ASN A 699 12.94 -26.66 -62.87
N SER A 700 13.37 -26.07 -61.75
CA SER A 700 14.37 -26.66 -60.84
C SER A 700 14.15 -26.24 -59.38
N ALA A 701 14.69 -27.03 -58.44
CA ALA A 701 14.66 -26.74 -57.01
C ALA A 701 16.00 -27.10 -56.34
N ARG A 702 16.38 -26.41 -55.27
CA ARG A 702 17.54 -26.76 -54.43
C ARG A 702 17.43 -26.19 -53.01
N ILE A 703 18.05 -26.86 -52.06
CA ILE A 703 18.31 -26.33 -50.71
C ILE A 703 19.40 -25.24 -50.78
N VAL A 704 19.19 -24.14 -50.05
CA VAL A 704 20.13 -23.01 -49.87
C VAL A 704 20.05 -22.47 -48.43
N ASN A 705 20.96 -21.56 -48.05
CA ASN A 705 20.93 -20.84 -46.76
C ASN A 705 20.82 -21.76 -45.53
N VAL A 706 21.58 -22.86 -45.49
CA VAL A 706 21.54 -23.82 -44.39
C VAL A 706 22.23 -23.26 -43.14
N ASP A 707 21.46 -23.07 -42.09
CA ASP A 707 21.90 -22.80 -40.72
C ASP A 707 21.83 -24.11 -39.92
N PHE A 708 22.97 -24.80 -39.84
CA PHE A 708 23.11 -26.05 -39.09
C PHE A 708 23.01 -25.88 -37.56
N ASP A 709 23.04 -24.64 -37.04
CA ASP A 709 23.07 -24.39 -35.61
C ASP A 709 21.69 -24.05 -35.04
N ASN A 710 20.86 -23.34 -35.80
CA ASN A 710 19.45 -23.19 -35.46
C ASN A 710 18.53 -24.20 -36.18
N GLY A 711 19.08 -25.02 -37.09
CA GLY A 711 18.34 -26.07 -37.80
C GLY A 711 17.37 -25.51 -38.84
N ASN A 712 17.77 -24.42 -39.50
CA ASN A 712 16.95 -23.72 -40.49
C ASN A 712 17.57 -23.83 -41.88
N TYR A 713 16.76 -23.84 -42.93
CA TYR A 713 17.23 -23.68 -44.31
C TYR A 713 16.12 -23.13 -45.22
N ASP A 714 16.50 -22.70 -46.41
CA ASP A 714 15.54 -22.29 -47.44
C ASP A 714 15.52 -23.32 -48.58
N VAL A 715 14.34 -23.62 -49.11
CA VAL A 715 14.18 -24.30 -50.40
C VAL A 715 13.89 -23.26 -51.47
N LEU A 716 14.83 -23.11 -52.40
CA LEU A 716 14.75 -22.18 -53.52
C LEU A 716 14.28 -22.91 -54.78
N VAL A 717 13.16 -22.45 -55.33
CA VAL A 717 12.51 -23.02 -56.52
C VAL A 717 12.60 -22.02 -57.67
N LYS A 718 13.03 -22.46 -58.85
CA LYS A 718 12.99 -21.68 -60.09
C LYS A 718 11.96 -22.31 -61.03
N VAL A 719 10.97 -21.53 -61.43
CA VAL A 719 9.93 -21.91 -62.39
C VAL A 719 10.15 -21.19 -63.73
N ASP A 720 9.81 -21.85 -64.83
CA ASP A 720 9.68 -21.24 -66.16
C ASP A 720 8.62 -20.13 -66.11
N ASN A 721 8.99 -18.94 -66.59
CA ASN A 721 8.14 -17.75 -66.59
C ASN A 721 6.88 -17.91 -67.47
N LYS A 722 6.81 -18.94 -68.32
CA LYS A 722 5.61 -19.29 -69.11
C LYS A 722 4.52 -20.00 -68.31
N LEU A 723 4.80 -20.45 -67.09
CA LEU A 723 3.87 -21.23 -66.27
C LEU A 723 3.09 -20.32 -65.31
N ASN A 724 1.76 -20.36 -65.37
CA ASN A 724 0.91 -19.60 -64.46
C ASN A 724 0.77 -20.31 -63.09
N VAL A 725 1.71 -20.02 -62.19
CA VAL A 725 1.79 -20.64 -60.86
C VAL A 725 0.76 -20.04 -59.92
N SER A 726 -0.20 -20.85 -59.46
CA SER A 726 -1.17 -20.45 -58.43
C SER A 726 -0.65 -20.70 -57.01
N LYS A 727 0.18 -21.74 -56.82
CA LYS A 727 0.75 -22.11 -55.50
C LYS A 727 2.02 -22.95 -55.67
N ILE A 728 2.97 -22.87 -54.75
CA ILE A 728 4.05 -23.85 -54.63
C ILE A 728 4.10 -24.36 -53.20
N LEU A 729 4.08 -25.67 -53.04
CA LEU A 729 4.24 -26.34 -51.76
C LEU A 729 5.53 -27.16 -51.72
N VAL A 730 6.20 -27.10 -50.58
CA VAL A 730 7.44 -27.79 -50.26
C VAL A 730 7.18 -28.71 -49.07
N PRO A 731 6.68 -29.94 -49.29
CA PRO A 731 6.69 -30.96 -48.27
C PRO A 731 8.12 -31.27 -47.84
N THR A 732 8.34 -31.22 -46.53
CA THR A 732 9.59 -31.62 -45.89
C THR A 732 9.29 -32.68 -44.84
N TRP A 733 10.23 -33.60 -44.61
CA TRP A 733 10.18 -34.58 -43.52
C TRP A 733 11.59 -35.02 -43.13
N SER A 734 11.78 -35.50 -41.90
CA SER A 734 13.06 -36.04 -41.40
C SER A 734 13.02 -37.55 -41.13
N SER A 735 11.83 -38.14 -40.96
CA SER A 735 11.65 -39.58 -40.80
C SER A 735 11.52 -40.31 -42.13
N ILE A 736 12.07 -41.53 -42.23
CA ILE A 736 12.04 -42.33 -43.46
C ILE A 736 10.60 -42.66 -43.91
N ASP A 737 9.67 -42.78 -42.96
CA ASP A 737 8.24 -43.08 -43.18
C ASP A 737 7.37 -41.83 -43.43
N GLN A 738 7.98 -40.63 -43.48
CA GLN A 738 7.29 -39.33 -43.62
C GLN A 738 6.28 -39.02 -42.48
N SER A 739 6.36 -39.67 -41.32
CA SER A 739 5.44 -39.44 -40.20
C SER A 739 5.49 -38.01 -39.63
N ASP A 740 6.59 -37.29 -39.84
CA ASP A 740 6.81 -35.90 -39.43
C ASP A 740 6.67 -34.88 -40.59
N ILE A 741 5.95 -35.23 -41.66
CA ILE A 741 5.83 -34.39 -42.86
C ILE A 741 5.10 -33.05 -42.60
N VAL A 742 5.74 -31.94 -42.97
CA VAL A 742 5.19 -30.58 -42.91
C VAL A 742 5.21 -29.96 -44.31
N TRP A 743 4.13 -29.27 -44.66
CA TRP A 743 3.93 -28.67 -45.99
C TRP A 743 4.15 -27.16 -45.94
N HIS A 744 5.30 -26.70 -46.41
CA HIS A 744 5.67 -25.28 -46.39
C HIS A 744 5.27 -24.60 -47.70
N GLU A 745 4.66 -23.42 -47.64
CA GLU A 745 4.31 -22.65 -48.84
C GLU A 745 5.46 -21.75 -49.29
N ALA A 746 5.91 -21.92 -50.53
CA ALA A 746 7.01 -21.11 -51.07
C ALA A 746 6.50 -19.75 -51.56
N LYS A 747 7.05 -18.67 -51.00
CA LYS A 747 6.68 -17.29 -51.34
C LYS A 747 7.42 -16.83 -52.60
N ASN A 748 6.73 -16.12 -53.50
CA ASN A 748 7.35 -15.51 -54.67
C ASN A 748 8.35 -14.42 -54.23
N ILE A 749 9.58 -14.47 -54.76
CA ILE A 749 10.66 -13.51 -54.48
C ILE A 749 11.14 -12.78 -55.74
N GLY A 750 10.37 -12.85 -56.84
CA GLY A 750 10.65 -12.18 -58.11
C GLY A 750 11.40 -13.04 -59.13
N ASN A 751 11.39 -12.61 -60.40
CA ASN A 751 12.10 -13.25 -61.52
C ASN A 751 11.82 -14.77 -61.69
N GLY A 752 10.62 -15.22 -61.31
CA GLY A 752 10.20 -16.62 -61.33
C GLY A 752 10.88 -17.50 -60.27
N TYR A 753 11.46 -16.91 -59.24
CA TYR A 753 11.96 -17.61 -58.06
C TYR A 753 10.95 -17.58 -56.91
N TYR A 754 10.87 -18.69 -56.19
CA TYR A 754 10.05 -18.86 -55.00
C TYR A 754 10.90 -19.46 -53.88
N LYS A 755 10.59 -19.11 -52.62
CA LYS A 755 11.36 -19.55 -51.44
C LYS A 755 10.44 -20.04 -50.34
N ALA A 756 10.59 -21.31 -49.93
CA ALA A 756 10.03 -21.82 -48.68
C ALA A 756 11.11 -21.78 -47.61
N HIS A 757 10.76 -21.34 -46.39
CA HIS A 757 11.63 -21.43 -45.23
C HIS A 757 11.25 -22.67 -44.43
N ILE A 758 12.25 -23.44 -44.03
CA ILE A 758 12.12 -24.71 -43.31
C ILE A 758 12.86 -24.60 -41.98
N SER A 759 12.24 -25.06 -40.91
CA SER A 759 12.85 -25.09 -39.58
C SER A 759 12.62 -26.43 -38.88
N VAL A 760 13.63 -26.94 -38.18
CA VAL A 760 13.49 -28.06 -37.23
C VAL A 760 12.43 -27.79 -36.15
N MET A 761 12.06 -26.53 -35.94
CA MET A 761 10.95 -26.13 -35.05
C MET A 761 9.60 -26.68 -35.50
N ASP A 762 9.37 -26.75 -36.80
CA ASP A 762 8.13 -27.27 -37.39
C ASP A 762 8.07 -28.81 -37.28
N HIS A 763 9.26 -29.43 -37.26
CA HIS A 763 9.49 -30.87 -37.15
C HIS A 763 9.86 -31.32 -35.72
N GLN A 764 9.28 -30.68 -34.70
CA GLN A 764 9.37 -31.11 -33.29
C GLN A 764 10.80 -31.29 -32.74
N LEU A 765 11.74 -30.48 -33.24
CA LEU A 765 13.16 -30.49 -32.88
C LEU A 765 13.84 -31.85 -33.15
N LEU A 766 13.36 -32.62 -34.12
CA LEU A 766 13.95 -33.90 -34.52
C LEU A 766 15.27 -33.67 -35.27
N SER A 767 16.30 -34.42 -34.91
CA SER A 767 17.59 -34.44 -35.59
C SER A 767 17.64 -35.59 -36.60
N GLY A 768 18.12 -35.35 -37.82
CA GLY A 768 18.17 -36.39 -38.85
C GLY A 768 18.46 -35.87 -40.25
N ILE A 769 18.15 -36.70 -41.26
CA ILE A 769 18.26 -36.32 -42.67
C ILE A 769 16.91 -35.76 -43.13
N TYR A 770 16.84 -34.45 -43.27
CA TYR A 770 15.67 -33.77 -43.80
C TYR A 770 15.65 -33.90 -45.32
N LYS A 771 14.50 -34.28 -45.89
CA LYS A 771 14.24 -34.32 -47.33
C LYS A 771 13.16 -33.31 -47.65
N SER A 772 13.33 -32.57 -48.74
CA SER A 772 12.32 -31.65 -49.27
C SER A 772 12.06 -31.92 -50.73
N ASP A 773 10.79 -32.10 -51.08
CA ASP A 773 10.31 -32.14 -52.46
C ASP A 773 9.54 -30.85 -52.78
N VAL A 774 9.25 -30.62 -54.06
CA VAL A 774 8.51 -29.43 -54.53
C VAL A 774 7.34 -29.83 -55.42
N TYR A 775 6.17 -29.27 -55.12
CA TYR A 775 4.94 -29.37 -55.91
C TYR A 775 4.50 -27.99 -56.39
N ILE A 776 4.43 -27.82 -57.71
CA ILE A 776 3.98 -26.59 -58.37
C ILE A 776 2.51 -26.78 -58.79
N TYR A 777 1.64 -25.91 -58.29
CA TYR A 777 0.23 -25.87 -58.67
C TYR A 777 0.02 -24.79 -59.72
N GLN A 778 -0.76 -25.12 -60.74
CA GLN A 778 -1.16 -24.21 -61.82
C GLN A 778 -2.67 -24.23 -61.90
N PHE A 779 -3.30 -23.05 -61.92
CA PHE A 779 -4.77 -22.91 -61.92
C PHE A 779 -5.46 -23.75 -60.81
N GLY A 780 -4.84 -23.89 -59.64
CA GLY A 780 -5.35 -24.69 -58.52
C GLY A 780 -5.10 -26.20 -58.61
N VAL A 781 -4.66 -26.73 -59.76
CA VAL A 781 -4.43 -28.17 -59.97
C VAL A 781 -3.03 -28.57 -59.54
N LYS A 782 -2.91 -29.68 -58.78
CA LYS A 782 -1.63 -30.28 -58.37
C LYS A 782 -0.96 -30.97 -59.57
N ASN A 783 -0.17 -30.23 -60.35
CA ASN A 783 0.67 -30.83 -61.38
C ASN A 783 1.85 -31.55 -60.70
N PRO A 784 2.06 -32.86 -60.93
CA PRO A 784 3.19 -33.61 -60.37
C PRO A 784 4.47 -33.33 -61.19
N ILE A 785 4.89 -32.06 -61.23
CA ILE A 785 6.29 -31.71 -61.51
C ILE A 785 7.04 -31.84 -60.18
N GLY A 786 7.09 -33.08 -59.67
CA GLY A 786 7.78 -33.42 -58.43
C GLY A 786 9.28 -33.27 -58.62
N LEU A 787 9.82 -32.14 -58.18
CA LEU A 787 11.25 -31.87 -58.24
C LEU A 787 11.83 -32.08 -56.84
N PRO A 788 12.79 -33.00 -56.66
CA PRO A 788 13.51 -33.09 -55.40
C PRO A 788 14.34 -31.82 -55.20
N ALA A 789 14.15 -31.10 -54.10
CA ALA A 789 15.04 -30.00 -53.71
C ALA A 789 16.35 -30.53 -53.10
N GLY A 790 16.36 -31.81 -52.72
CA GLY A 790 17.50 -32.53 -52.17
C GLY A 790 17.26 -32.97 -50.72
N SER A 791 18.35 -33.30 -50.04
CA SER A 791 18.34 -33.63 -48.61
C SER A 791 19.48 -32.94 -47.88
N ILE A 792 19.25 -32.62 -46.60
CA ILE A 792 20.22 -31.98 -45.73
C ILE A 792 20.33 -32.74 -44.40
N ASN A 793 21.56 -32.90 -43.91
CA ASN A 793 21.83 -33.64 -42.68
C ASN A 793 21.88 -32.67 -41.48
N LEU A 794 20.80 -32.67 -40.70
CA LEU A 794 20.62 -31.89 -39.47
C LEU A 794 20.72 -32.84 -38.26
N SER A 795 21.83 -33.58 -38.16
CA SER A 795 22.04 -34.64 -37.14
C SER A 795 22.43 -34.14 -35.75
N LYS A 796 22.73 -32.85 -35.56
CA LYS A 796 22.85 -32.27 -34.21
C LYS A 796 21.49 -32.35 -33.51
N PRO A 797 21.38 -32.75 -32.23
CA PRO A 797 20.16 -32.55 -31.46
C PRO A 797 19.87 -31.04 -31.31
N TYR A 798 18.61 -30.65 -31.20
CA TYR A 798 18.20 -29.24 -31.05
C TYR A 798 17.43 -28.95 -29.75
N LYS A 799 17.07 -29.98 -28.98
CA LYS A 799 16.32 -29.86 -27.73
C LYS A 799 17.23 -29.35 -26.61
N ILE A 800 16.86 -28.26 -25.96
CA ILE A 800 17.44 -27.83 -24.68
C ILE A 800 16.47 -28.32 -23.61
N ILE A 801 16.97 -28.95 -22.55
CA ILE A 801 16.13 -29.34 -21.41
C ILE A 801 16.56 -28.59 -20.15
N ASP A 802 15.65 -28.49 -19.21
CA ASP A 802 15.95 -28.09 -17.84
C ASP A 802 15.54 -29.19 -16.86
N ILE A 803 16.35 -29.38 -15.81
CA ILE A 803 16.21 -30.49 -14.86
C ILE A 803 16.59 -30.09 -13.43
N SER A 804 16.01 -30.82 -12.49
CA SER A 804 16.15 -30.63 -11.04
C SER A 804 16.21 -32.00 -10.34
N GLU A 805 16.29 -32.02 -9.01
CA GLU A 805 16.17 -33.23 -8.20
C GLU A 805 14.91 -34.08 -8.48
N HIS A 806 13.85 -33.49 -9.03
CA HIS A 806 12.63 -34.21 -9.38
C HIS A 806 12.90 -35.25 -10.49
N GLN A 807 13.87 -34.98 -11.36
CA GLN A 807 14.37 -35.91 -12.37
C GLN A 807 15.48 -36.81 -11.79
N LYS A 808 15.12 -37.76 -10.91
CA LYS A 808 16.10 -38.62 -10.19
C LYS A 808 17.18 -39.25 -11.08
N PRO A 809 18.49 -39.07 -10.78
CA PRO A 809 19.59 -39.61 -11.58
C PRO A 809 19.52 -41.10 -11.90
N ASP A 810 19.05 -41.93 -10.97
CA ASP A 810 18.98 -43.40 -11.14
C ASP A 810 17.91 -43.84 -12.15
N LEU A 811 17.01 -42.93 -12.55
CA LEU A 811 16.00 -43.13 -13.59
C LEU A 811 16.44 -42.55 -14.94
N ILE A 812 17.59 -41.87 -15.01
CA ILE A 812 18.14 -41.27 -16.23
C ILE A 812 19.26 -42.14 -16.79
N ASN A 813 19.03 -42.72 -17.97
CA ASN A 813 20.11 -43.22 -18.81
C ASN A 813 20.77 -42.03 -19.53
N TYR A 814 21.82 -41.48 -18.92
CA TYR A 814 22.53 -40.32 -19.45
C TYR A 814 23.21 -40.58 -20.81
N ASP A 815 23.64 -41.80 -21.09
CA ASP A 815 24.26 -42.17 -22.37
C ASP A 815 23.26 -42.15 -23.52
N GLU A 816 22.00 -42.52 -23.26
CA GLU A 816 20.93 -42.37 -24.24
C GLU A 816 20.45 -40.92 -24.32
N LEU A 817 20.18 -40.27 -23.19
CA LEU A 817 19.65 -38.89 -23.14
C LEU A 817 20.57 -37.89 -23.86
N ALA A 818 21.88 -38.02 -23.69
CA ALA A 818 22.88 -37.14 -24.34
C ALA A 818 22.87 -37.21 -25.87
N LYS A 819 22.27 -38.23 -26.50
CA LYS A 819 22.13 -38.29 -27.97
C LYS A 819 21.03 -37.38 -28.50
N HIS A 820 20.05 -37.03 -27.65
CA HIS A 820 18.79 -36.38 -28.05
C HIS A 820 18.66 -34.94 -27.56
N ILE A 821 19.56 -34.49 -26.69
CA ILE A 821 19.61 -33.11 -26.16
C ILE A 821 20.88 -32.39 -26.60
N ARG A 822 20.78 -31.08 -26.80
CA ARG A 822 21.89 -30.22 -27.22
C ARG A 822 22.58 -29.56 -26.03
N GLY A 823 21.81 -29.17 -25.02
CA GLY A 823 22.28 -28.49 -23.81
C GLY A 823 21.29 -28.68 -22.65
N VAL A 824 21.75 -28.42 -21.44
CA VAL A 824 20.96 -28.61 -20.21
C VAL A 824 21.06 -27.43 -19.25
N ILE A 825 19.96 -27.06 -18.61
CA ILE A 825 19.91 -26.06 -17.54
C ILE A 825 19.59 -26.79 -16.22
N VAL A 826 20.51 -26.79 -15.26
CA VAL A 826 20.35 -27.59 -14.02
C VAL A 826 20.01 -26.70 -12.81
N ARG A 827 18.99 -27.07 -12.04
CA ARG A 827 18.62 -26.36 -10.80
C ARG A 827 19.68 -26.57 -9.73
N ILE A 828 20.10 -25.49 -9.06
CA ILE A 828 21.10 -25.53 -7.98
C ILE A 828 20.46 -25.37 -6.60
N GLN A 829 19.39 -24.59 -6.51
CA GLN A 829 18.73 -24.27 -5.25
C GLN A 829 17.27 -23.86 -5.44
N TYR A 830 16.51 -23.96 -4.35
CA TYR A 830 15.15 -23.44 -4.21
C TYR A 830 15.15 -22.42 -3.08
N GLY A 831 15.33 -21.14 -3.45
CA GLY A 831 15.67 -20.07 -2.53
C GLY A 831 16.99 -20.29 -1.77
N GLN A 832 17.18 -19.57 -0.67
CA GLN A 832 18.40 -19.67 0.16
C GLN A 832 18.49 -20.99 0.94
N ASN A 833 17.35 -21.47 1.44
CA ASN A 833 17.27 -22.51 2.48
C ASN A 833 17.40 -23.96 1.95
N TYR A 834 17.25 -24.17 0.64
CA TYR A 834 17.23 -25.53 0.08
C TYR A 834 18.22 -25.66 -1.09
N VAL A 835 19.09 -26.66 -1.01
CA VAL A 835 20.04 -27.04 -2.07
C VAL A 835 19.40 -28.19 -2.84
N ASP A 836 19.41 -28.11 -4.17
CA ASP A 836 18.98 -29.24 -4.99
C ASP A 836 19.83 -30.48 -4.68
N MET A 837 19.23 -31.64 -4.41
CA MET A 837 20.02 -32.79 -3.95
C MET A 837 20.77 -33.54 -5.06
N HIS A 838 20.53 -33.21 -6.34
CA HIS A 838 21.07 -33.98 -7.47
C HIS A 838 21.88 -33.17 -8.48
N TYR A 839 21.90 -31.83 -8.40
CA TYR A 839 22.64 -30.98 -9.35
C TYR A 839 24.08 -31.44 -9.63
N LYS A 840 24.87 -31.76 -8.58
CA LYS A 840 26.26 -32.21 -8.78
C LYS A 840 26.35 -33.45 -9.66
N LYS A 841 25.42 -34.41 -9.50
CA LYS A 841 25.35 -35.64 -10.31
C LYS A 841 24.91 -35.33 -11.74
N HIS A 842 23.85 -34.54 -11.92
CA HIS A 842 23.37 -34.11 -13.23
C HIS A 842 24.47 -33.42 -14.05
N ILE A 843 25.08 -32.38 -13.49
CA ILE A 843 26.13 -31.60 -14.16
C ILE A 843 27.32 -32.50 -14.50
N THR A 844 27.76 -33.35 -13.55
CA THR A 844 28.91 -34.25 -13.77
C THR A 844 28.64 -35.27 -14.87
N GLU A 845 27.47 -35.93 -14.88
CA GLU A 845 27.17 -36.95 -15.89
C GLU A 845 26.91 -36.36 -17.29
N LEU A 846 26.37 -35.15 -17.38
CA LEU A 846 26.12 -34.48 -18.66
C LEU A 846 27.40 -33.87 -19.24
N LYS A 847 28.26 -33.26 -18.40
CA LYS A 847 29.59 -32.79 -18.85
C LYS A 847 30.52 -33.92 -19.30
N LYS A 848 30.48 -35.09 -18.67
CA LYS A 848 31.21 -36.30 -19.14
C LYS A 848 30.85 -36.70 -20.58
N ARG A 849 29.65 -36.33 -21.04
CA ARG A 849 29.09 -36.66 -22.35
C ARG A 849 29.13 -35.47 -23.31
N ASN A 850 29.95 -34.46 -23.00
CA ASN A 850 30.11 -33.21 -23.75
C ASN A 850 28.81 -32.39 -23.92
N ILE A 851 27.81 -32.61 -23.07
CA ILE A 851 26.62 -31.74 -23.03
C ILE A 851 27.00 -30.47 -22.25
N PRO A 852 26.93 -29.28 -22.88
CA PRO A 852 27.19 -28.02 -22.20
C PRO A 852 26.06 -27.71 -21.21
N VAL A 853 26.44 -27.07 -20.10
CA VAL A 853 25.59 -26.95 -18.91
C VAL A 853 25.48 -25.49 -18.47
N ALA A 854 24.26 -24.98 -18.50
CA ALA A 854 23.84 -23.79 -17.77
C ALA A 854 23.21 -24.19 -16.42
N VAL A 855 23.00 -23.23 -15.54
CA VAL A 855 22.43 -23.47 -14.21
C VAL A 855 21.34 -22.47 -13.88
N TYR A 856 20.37 -22.85 -13.05
CA TYR A 856 19.34 -21.95 -12.56
C TYR A 856 19.12 -22.03 -11.05
N ALA A 857 18.57 -20.95 -10.49
CA ALA A 857 18.12 -20.86 -9.11
C ALA A 857 16.71 -20.29 -9.09
N TRP A 858 15.78 -21.05 -8.48
CA TRP A 858 14.44 -20.57 -8.19
C TRP A 858 14.52 -19.51 -7.10
N VAL A 859 14.16 -18.28 -7.44
CA VAL A 859 14.27 -17.09 -6.58
C VAL A 859 13.11 -17.06 -5.60
N ARG A 860 13.37 -16.87 -4.30
CA ARG A 860 12.32 -16.81 -3.25
C ARG A 860 12.47 -15.66 -2.26
N GLY A 861 13.45 -14.78 -2.46
CA GLY A 861 13.74 -13.66 -1.56
C GLY A 861 12.51 -12.82 -1.20
N GLN A 862 12.24 -12.72 0.11
CA GLN A 862 11.15 -11.90 0.65
C GLN A 862 11.58 -10.44 0.91
N ASP A 863 12.90 -10.19 0.89
CA ASP A 863 13.51 -8.87 1.05
C ASP A 863 14.87 -8.77 0.33
N TYR A 864 15.43 -7.56 0.30
CA TYR A 864 16.70 -7.27 -0.36
C TYR A 864 17.88 -8.05 0.22
N ASN A 865 17.92 -8.32 1.53
CA ASN A 865 19.00 -9.09 2.14
C ASN A 865 18.94 -10.57 1.72
N GLN A 866 17.73 -11.12 1.64
CA GLN A 866 17.51 -12.47 1.11
C GLN A 866 17.90 -12.57 -0.37
N MET A 867 17.54 -11.60 -1.21
CA MET A 867 17.97 -11.57 -2.62
C MET A 867 19.51 -11.57 -2.77
N VAL A 868 20.22 -10.78 -1.96
CA VAL A 868 21.70 -10.77 -1.92
C VAL A 868 22.27 -12.10 -1.42
N ASN A 869 21.66 -12.72 -0.40
CA ASN A 869 22.11 -13.98 0.16
C ASN A 869 21.88 -15.15 -0.81
N GLU A 870 20.72 -15.21 -1.46
CA GLU A 870 20.40 -16.23 -2.47
C GLU A 870 21.39 -16.19 -3.64
N ALA A 871 21.75 -15.00 -4.13
CA ALA A 871 22.76 -14.82 -5.18
C ALA A 871 24.15 -15.32 -4.74
N LYS A 872 24.57 -15.00 -3.52
CA LYS A 872 25.84 -15.49 -2.94
C LYS A 872 25.88 -17.01 -2.80
N LEU A 873 24.78 -17.61 -2.37
CA LEU A 873 24.65 -19.06 -2.24
C LEU A 873 24.67 -19.75 -3.61
N PHE A 874 23.90 -19.25 -4.58
CA PHE A 874 23.85 -19.78 -5.94
C PHE A 874 25.23 -19.78 -6.59
N TYR A 875 25.93 -18.65 -6.54
CA TYR A 875 27.29 -18.53 -7.06
C TYR A 875 28.24 -19.55 -6.44
N ASN A 876 28.28 -19.62 -5.10
CA ASN A 876 29.22 -20.48 -4.40
C ASN A 876 28.94 -21.98 -4.62
N ARG A 877 27.67 -22.36 -4.81
CA ARG A 877 27.25 -23.74 -5.10
C ARG A 877 27.61 -24.19 -6.52
N ALA A 878 27.56 -23.30 -7.52
CA ALA A 878 27.70 -23.67 -8.93
C ALA A 878 29.05 -23.28 -9.59
N LYS A 879 29.81 -22.31 -9.04
CA LYS A 879 31.03 -21.78 -9.70
C LYS A 879 32.09 -22.83 -10.03
N GLU A 880 32.23 -23.87 -9.18
CA GLU A 880 33.20 -24.96 -9.40
C GLU A 880 32.93 -25.75 -10.68
N PHE A 881 31.68 -25.76 -11.15
CA PHE A 881 31.28 -26.47 -12.36
C PHE A 881 31.52 -25.67 -13.64
N ASN A 882 31.88 -24.38 -13.56
CA ASN A 882 32.01 -23.48 -14.71
C ASN A 882 30.80 -23.58 -15.67
N PRO A 883 29.60 -23.12 -15.26
CA PRO A 883 28.40 -23.16 -16.09
C PRO A 883 28.43 -22.08 -17.18
N SER A 884 27.85 -22.38 -18.34
CA SER A 884 27.84 -21.50 -19.52
C SER A 884 26.93 -20.27 -19.34
N PHE A 885 25.84 -20.42 -18.58
CA PHE A 885 24.86 -19.39 -18.28
C PHE A 885 24.30 -19.55 -16.86
N TRP A 886 23.86 -18.44 -16.28
CA TRP A 886 23.27 -18.38 -14.95
C TRP A 886 21.85 -17.81 -15.04
N TRP A 887 20.83 -18.60 -14.75
CA TRP A 887 19.44 -18.18 -14.85
C TRP A 887 18.83 -17.90 -13.47
N LEU A 888 18.22 -16.72 -13.32
CA LEU A 888 17.31 -16.42 -12.23
C LEU A 888 15.92 -16.86 -12.67
N ASP A 889 15.33 -17.79 -11.94
CA ASP A 889 13.97 -18.28 -12.16
C ASP A 889 13.00 -17.52 -11.25
N VAL A 890 12.15 -16.71 -11.86
CA VAL A 890 11.29 -15.71 -11.20
C VAL A 890 9.82 -15.99 -11.52
N GLU A 891 9.25 -16.99 -10.85
CA GLU A 891 7.80 -17.27 -10.89
C GLU A 891 7.10 -17.42 -9.53
N GLU A 892 7.86 -17.43 -8.42
CA GLU A 892 7.36 -17.60 -7.06
C GLU A 892 6.24 -16.58 -6.69
N PRO A 893 5.03 -17.04 -6.34
CA PRO A 893 3.99 -16.18 -5.79
C PRO A 893 4.43 -15.56 -4.47
N GLY A 894 4.33 -14.23 -4.34
CA GLY A 894 4.73 -13.54 -3.11
C GLY A 894 6.24 -13.33 -2.98
N LEU A 895 6.94 -13.00 -4.06
CA LEU A 895 8.26 -12.36 -3.95
C LEU A 895 8.17 -10.96 -3.33
N MET A 896 9.19 -10.58 -2.56
CA MET A 896 9.36 -9.22 -2.01
C MET A 896 8.15 -8.68 -1.22
N THR A 897 7.50 -9.50 -0.39
CA THR A 897 6.21 -9.17 0.27
C THR A 897 6.27 -8.14 1.40
N GLN A 898 7.46 -7.82 1.93
CA GLN A 898 7.57 -6.82 2.99
C GLN A 898 7.33 -5.39 2.45
N ALA A 899 6.85 -4.49 3.33
CA ALA A 899 6.59 -3.10 2.97
C ALA A 899 7.86 -2.40 2.42
N ASN A 900 7.66 -1.50 1.45
CA ASN A 900 8.70 -0.75 0.73
C ASN A 900 9.66 -1.58 -0.15
N ASN A 901 9.47 -2.90 -0.25
CA ASN A 901 10.19 -3.74 -1.20
C ASN A 901 9.47 -3.80 -2.57
N ASN A 902 10.24 -4.08 -3.63
CA ASN A 902 9.71 -4.21 -4.98
C ASN A 902 10.44 -5.31 -5.77
N VAL A 903 9.70 -6.12 -6.53
CA VAL A 903 10.24 -7.28 -7.27
C VAL A 903 11.24 -6.87 -8.35
N ARG A 904 11.00 -5.80 -9.13
CA ARG A 904 11.96 -5.29 -10.14
C ARG A 904 13.31 -4.99 -9.51
N SER A 905 13.30 -4.27 -8.39
CA SER A 905 14.51 -3.88 -7.66
C SER A 905 15.19 -5.07 -6.97
N GLY A 906 14.42 -6.02 -6.41
CA GLY A 906 14.95 -7.21 -5.75
C GLY A 906 15.65 -8.17 -6.74
N VAL A 907 15.03 -8.39 -7.90
CA VAL A 907 15.60 -9.21 -8.98
C VAL A 907 16.83 -8.56 -9.59
N GLU A 908 16.85 -7.23 -9.76
CA GLU A 908 18.06 -6.50 -10.17
C GLU A 908 19.18 -6.58 -9.10
N LEU A 909 18.83 -6.54 -7.82
CA LEU A 909 19.81 -6.70 -6.73
C LEU A 909 20.42 -8.10 -6.70
N TYR A 910 19.62 -9.13 -6.96
CA TYR A 910 20.11 -10.50 -7.15
C TYR A 910 21.06 -10.56 -8.36
N ARG A 911 20.64 -10.09 -9.54
CA ARG A 911 21.43 -10.12 -10.77
C ARG A 911 22.75 -9.36 -10.63
N SER A 912 22.72 -8.16 -10.07
CA SER A 912 23.93 -7.35 -9.83
C SER A 912 24.86 -7.98 -8.80
N THR A 913 24.33 -8.57 -7.71
CA THR A 913 25.14 -9.34 -6.75
C THR A 913 25.83 -10.53 -7.43
N LEU A 914 25.10 -11.30 -8.23
CA LEU A 914 25.65 -12.45 -8.96
C LEU A 914 26.73 -12.04 -9.96
N SER A 915 26.53 -10.89 -10.63
CA SER A 915 27.51 -10.28 -11.53
C SER A 915 28.79 -9.85 -10.81
N ASN A 916 28.65 -9.16 -9.66
CA ASN A 916 29.76 -8.70 -8.84
C ASN A 916 30.61 -9.85 -8.25
N LEU A 917 30.01 -11.04 -8.08
CA LEU A 917 30.72 -12.24 -7.63
C LEU A 917 31.54 -12.91 -8.76
N GLY A 918 31.23 -12.61 -10.03
CA GLY A 918 31.97 -13.07 -11.21
C GLY A 918 31.13 -13.75 -12.31
N ALA A 919 29.82 -13.89 -12.14
CA ALA A 919 28.97 -14.47 -13.18
C ALA A 919 28.81 -13.49 -14.37
N LYS A 920 29.25 -13.90 -15.57
CA LYS A 920 29.31 -13.02 -16.75
C LYS A 920 28.05 -13.03 -17.62
N LYS A 921 27.41 -14.19 -17.77
CA LYS A 921 26.22 -14.39 -18.60
C LYS A 921 25.03 -14.72 -17.68
N ILE A 922 24.22 -13.71 -17.36
CA ILE A 922 23.09 -13.83 -16.43
C ILE A 922 21.78 -13.61 -17.18
N GLY A 923 20.88 -14.58 -17.07
CA GLY A 923 19.56 -14.58 -17.71
C GLY A 923 18.42 -14.52 -16.71
N LEU A 924 17.26 -14.14 -17.22
CA LEU A 924 15.99 -14.16 -16.50
C LEU A 924 15.07 -15.19 -17.14
N TYR A 925 14.70 -16.22 -16.39
CA TYR A 925 13.46 -16.95 -16.62
C TYR A 925 12.34 -16.24 -15.85
N ILE A 926 11.23 -15.97 -16.52
CA ILE A 926 10.07 -15.32 -15.89
C ILE A 926 8.77 -15.84 -16.51
N GLY A 927 7.83 -16.23 -15.66
CA GLY A 927 6.52 -16.72 -16.09
C GLY A 927 5.81 -15.73 -17.02
N ASN A 928 5.15 -16.24 -18.08
CA ASN A 928 4.50 -15.39 -19.10
C ASN A 928 3.40 -14.48 -18.50
N ASP A 929 2.70 -14.91 -17.46
CA ASP A 929 1.76 -14.08 -16.70
C ASP A 929 2.47 -13.11 -15.73
N LYS A 930 3.64 -13.51 -15.20
CA LYS A 930 4.46 -12.72 -14.27
C LYS A 930 5.21 -11.55 -14.93
N TYR A 931 5.56 -11.66 -16.22
CA TYR A 931 6.37 -10.67 -16.94
C TYR A 931 5.87 -9.23 -16.74
N LYS A 932 4.58 -8.98 -16.97
CA LYS A 932 3.95 -7.66 -16.81
C LYS A 932 3.71 -7.30 -15.34
N LEU A 933 3.43 -8.29 -14.49
CA LEU A 933 3.14 -8.10 -13.07
C LEU A 933 4.36 -7.64 -12.26
N TYR A 934 5.50 -8.32 -12.45
CA TYR A 934 6.73 -7.99 -11.73
C TYR A 934 7.54 -6.87 -12.39
N ASN A 935 7.27 -6.58 -13.67
CA ASN A 935 7.87 -5.48 -14.43
C ASN A 935 9.40 -5.40 -14.23
N VAL A 936 10.08 -6.55 -14.36
CA VAL A 936 11.53 -6.65 -14.19
C VAL A 936 12.25 -5.90 -15.33
N ASP A 937 13.42 -5.34 -15.04
CA ASP A 937 14.24 -4.67 -16.05
C ASP A 937 14.97 -5.68 -16.95
N THR A 938 14.24 -6.24 -17.93
CA THR A 938 14.76 -7.28 -18.83
C THR A 938 15.94 -6.81 -19.68
N SER A 939 16.10 -5.50 -19.89
CA SER A 939 17.23 -4.92 -20.64
C SER A 939 18.60 -5.19 -20.01
N LYS A 940 18.65 -5.48 -18.70
CA LYS A 940 19.89 -5.73 -17.94
C LYS A 940 20.36 -7.18 -17.97
N PHE A 941 19.54 -8.09 -18.50
CA PHE A 941 19.83 -9.51 -18.60
C PHE A 941 20.41 -9.86 -19.97
N GLN A 942 21.33 -10.82 -19.99
CA GLN A 942 22.00 -11.27 -21.21
C GLN A 942 21.10 -12.25 -21.99
N GLY A 943 20.15 -12.91 -21.32
CA GLY A 943 19.18 -13.81 -21.93
C GLY A 943 17.82 -13.68 -21.27
N ILE A 944 16.75 -13.74 -22.07
CA ILE A 944 15.37 -13.81 -21.58
C ILE A 944 14.76 -15.15 -21.97
N TRP A 945 14.18 -15.85 -21.00
CA TRP A 945 13.56 -17.17 -21.15
C TRP A 945 12.13 -17.10 -20.58
N ILE A 946 11.14 -17.52 -21.37
CA ILE A 946 9.72 -17.41 -20.98
C ILE A 946 9.02 -18.75 -21.27
N PRO A 947 8.16 -19.26 -20.36
CA PRO A 947 7.36 -20.46 -20.59
C PRO A 947 6.03 -20.16 -21.31
N THR A 948 5.59 -21.02 -22.24
CA THR A 948 4.20 -21.04 -22.74
C THR A 948 3.86 -22.41 -23.33
N TYR A 949 3.06 -23.21 -22.61
CA TYR A 949 2.97 -24.65 -22.91
C TYR A 949 1.86 -25.07 -23.90
N GLY A 950 0.92 -24.19 -24.24
CA GLY A 950 -0.20 -24.56 -25.13
C GLY A 950 -1.09 -25.63 -24.51
N LEU A 951 -1.24 -26.78 -25.18
CA LEU A 951 -1.91 -27.97 -24.61
C LEU A 951 -1.02 -28.80 -23.68
N ASP A 952 0.26 -28.44 -23.57
CA ASP A 952 1.30 -29.10 -22.77
C ASP A 952 1.37 -30.62 -22.93
N ASN A 953 1.45 -31.09 -24.18
CA ASN A 953 1.47 -32.51 -24.53
C ASN A 953 2.85 -33.02 -24.97
N GLY A 954 3.92 -32.30 -24.66
CA GLY A 954 5.29 -32.63 -25.05
C GLY A 954 5.72 -32.12 -26.44
N LEU A 955 4.80 -31.55 -27.22
CA LEU A 955 5.04 -31.08 -28.59
C LEU A 955 4.91 -29.56 -28.69
N TYR A 956 5.65 -28.92 -29.60
CA TYR A 956 5.44 -27.52 -29.93
C TYR A 956 4.32 -27.39 -30.96
N GLN A 957 3.32 -26.54 -30.66
CA GLN A 957 2.07 -26.45 -31.43
C GLN A 957 1.77 -25.02 -31.93
N GLY A 958 2.79 -24.18 -32.10
CA GLY A 958 2.59 -22.80 -32.57
C GLY A 958 2.36 -21.76 -31.47
N TYR A 959 2.11 -22.18 -30.23
CA TYR A 959 1.90 -21.27 -29.09
C TYR A 959 3.20 -20.59 -28.68
N ASN A 960 3.32 -19.30 -28.96
CA ASN A 960 4.42 -18.45 -28.51
C ASN A 960 4.04 -17.68 -27.25
N PRO A 961 5.01 -17.30 -26.40
CA PRO A 961 4.84 -16.30 -25.36
C PRO A 961 4.16 -15.02 -25.86
N THR A 962 3.22 -14.52 -25.06
CA THR A 962 2.32 -13.41 -25.43
C THR A 962 2.55 -12.14 -24.61
N SER A 963 3.37 -12.20 -23.56
CA SER A 963 3.73 -11.05 -22.73
C SER A 963 4.68 -10.07 -23.43
N THR A 964 5.57 -10.58 -24.27
CA THR A 964 6.56 -9.84 -25.06
C THR A 964 6.97 -10.66 -26.29
N ASN A 965 7.43 -10.01 -27.36
CA ASN A 965 8.13 -10.64 -28.48
C ASN A 965 9.67 -10.67 -28.30
N VAL A 966 10.17 -10.07 -27.20
CA VAL A 966 11.59 -10.00 -26.86
C VAL A 966 11.93 -11.10 -25.83
N TYR A 967 12.14 -12.31 -26.33
CA TYR A 967 12.63 -13.47 -25.57
C TYR A 967 13.58 -14.30 -26.43
N ASP A 968 14.58 -14.95 -25.84
CA ASP A 968 15.62 -15.67 -26.55
C ASP A 968 15.45 -17.19 -26.48
N LEU A 969 14.98 -17.71 -25.34
CA LEU A 969 14.55 -19.09 -25.15
C LEU A 969 13.04 -19.14 -24.88
N HIS A 970 12.40 -20.22 -25.31
CA HIS A 970 11.00 -20.52 -24.99
C HIS A 970 10.87 -21.96 -24.47
N GLN A 971 10.47 -22.11 -23.21
CA GLN A 971 10.07 -23.40 -22.62
C GLN A 971 8.64 -23.69 -23.10
N TYR A 972 8.50 -24.65 -24.02
CA TYR A 972 7.24 -24.84 -24.74
C TYR A 972 6.40 -26.01 -24.22
N THR A 973 6.91 -26.76 -23.25
CA THR A 973 6.20 -27.86 -22.58
C THR A 973 6.93 -28.25 -21.30
N SER A 974 6.17 -28.69 -20.29
CA SER A 974 6.66 -29.40 -19.11
C SER A 974 6.53 -30.93 -19.24
N ASN A 975 5.71 -31.40 -20.20
CA ASN A 975 5.38 -32.81 -20.42
C ASN A 975 6.17 -33.46 -21.57
N GLY A 976 7.37 -32.95 -21.86
CA GLY A 976 8.25 -33.49 -22.89
C GLY A 976 8.70 -34.92 -22.62
N LYS A 977 8.88 -35.70 -23.69
CA LYS A 977 9.39 -37.08 -23.65
C LYS A 977 10.65 -37.21 -24.50
N ILE A 978 11.73 -37.71 -23.91
CA ILE A 978 13.02 -37.91 -24.58
C ILE A 978 13.60 -39.27 -24.19
N ASN A 979 14.06 -40.04 -25.17
CA ASN A 979 14.72 -41.32 -24.93
C ASN A 979 15.90 -41.14 -23.97
N GLY A 980 16.00 -42.05 -22.99
CA GLY A 980 16.92 -41.94 -21.86
C GLY A 980 16.24 -41.54 -20.54
N TYR A 981 15.02 -41.01 -20.56
CA TYR A 981 14.21 -40.78 -19.35
C TYR A 981 12.71 -41.00 -19.62
N GLY A 982 12.06 -41.91 -18.87
CA GLY A 982 10.67 -42.32 -19.13
C GLY A 982 9.59 -41.32 -18.69
N TYR A 983 9.93 -40.36 -17.84
CA TYR A 983 8.98 -39.40 -17.27
C TYR A 983 9.05 -38.06 -18.02
N ASN A 984 8.48 -37.01 -17.42
CA ASN A 984 8.28 -35.72 -18.07
C ASN A 984 9.55 -34.87 -17.94
N LEU A 985 9.89 -34.16 -19.00
CA LEU A 985 10.96 -33.18 -19.06
C LEU A 985 10.42 -31.86 -19.57
N ASP A 986 10.88 -30.79 -18.94
CA ASP A 986 10.76 -29.44 -19.46
C ASP A 986 11.65 -29.31 -20.70
N ILE A 987 11.08 -28.86 -21.82
CA ILE A 987 11.81 -28.69 -23.10
C ILE A 987 11.71 -27.25 -23.58
N SER A 988 12.88 -26.69 -23.85
CA SER A 988 13.09 -25.35 -24.37
C SER A 988 13.66 -25.35 -25.79
N ARG A 989 13.34 -24.28 -26.52
CA ARG A 989 13.81 -23.98 -27.87
C ARG A 989 14.49 -22.62 -27.95
N LEU A 990 15.35 -22.43 -28.95
CA LEU A 990 15.93 -21.12 -29.28
C LEU A 990 14.96 -20.30 -30.13
N VAL A 991 15.08 -18.97 -30.05
CA VAL A 991 14.18 -18.02 -30.72
C VAL A 991 14.95 -16.88 -31.40
N ASN A 992 15.67 -16.07 -30.63
CA ASN A 992 16.33 -14.85 -31.11
C ASN A 992 17.87 -14.87 -31.02
N LYS A 993 18.47 -15.85 -30.34
CA LYS A 993 19.93 -15.99 -30.16
C LYS A 993 20.37 -17.42 -30.40
N ASN A 994 21.56 -17.57 -30.98
CA ASN A 994 22.16 -18.86 -31.33
C ASN A 994 22.57 -19.66 -30.08
N PHE A 995 22.70 -20.98 -30.25
CA PHE A 995 23.03 -21.92 -29.17
C PHE A 995 24.29 -21.54 -28.37
N ASP A 996 25.40 -21.27 -29.06
CA ASP A 996 26.72 -20.95 -28.49
C ASP A 996 26.74 -19.62 -27.68
N TYR A 997 25.66 -18.82 -27.79
CA TYR A 997 25.47 -17.69 -26.89
C TYR A 997 25.14 -18.16 -25.46
N PHE A 998 24.43 -19.28 -25.32
CA PHE A 998 23.98 -19.83 -24.04
C PHE A 998 24.85 -20.94 -23.48
N PHE A 999 25.57 -21.65 -24.33
CA PHE A 999 26.20 -22.94 -24.02
C PHE A 999 27.69 -22.98 -24.38
#